data_AF-A0A9P7BG72-F1
#
_entry.id   AF-A0A9P7BG72-F1
#
_cell.length_a   1.000
_cell.length_b   1.000
_cell.length_c   1.000
_cell.angle_alpha   90.00
_cell.angle_beta   90.00
_cell.angle_gamma   90.00
#
_symmetry.space_group_name_H-M   'P 1'
#
loop_
_entity.id
_entity.type
_entity.pdbx_description
1 polymer ?
#
loop_
_entity_poly.entity_id
_entity_poly.type
_entity_poly.pdbx_seq_one_letter_code
_entity_poly.pdbx_strand_id
1 'polypeptide(L)'
;MKLPEDIKHLIVEWLEHMFTVASSQKSRIAHTYSQALGELRKTPIPIKHPNQLINIKFIGEKIVSIMNHKLEAYCKENGFDMPIDDEEKERIALKKRSRLESIESSKSTTGRTKSTKKSKAKRYVPNKDSGGYAIMLALLIHDKHGNGLTKAEISRLAAPFTTTSFQNNSSTGKYYSAWSSMNTLLNNEYVVEEGKPKYYSLTETGLEVAKVLKEEHESSNGPIRSVTEPIPQNKLFVDNYSNTLLSKKRANTSINPLNSSSPNINKYKSDSIISSSPFRGGIMNDLKSKGITPSSPLTKEISEKNPINLSEVIRGTSLSTSKSLSSNNRSDYQIWKNGSYEIKFVLDNREVFSKDERNAFTKQLESMGINLVNRALPVGDGTWIAVNRHTKQESMLDFIFERKRLDDLAASIIDGRYREQKNRLEKTGMKTIFYIVEEQTASDLSAHSESIKTCMSMNTTYSSFHTKRTKSPDETMQLINEITDQIYRIYSGKTLMVLEPRSLITQDEYKNLLIRMREEYRDKEVVYSYNTFDEIMNKSATITVKEVFVRILMTIKGIGLEKAIAIQSHYKVPRNLILAYKKCHEKNPQDGKIQPHYENLKNGLVWNKDGDNDNINDISKLPHHDDADKANGNPTTHESNPESHSSPESHNKDSKLVETQNNIDEESIDEESINEKPTEEEAKNLEVQDIIDEEVQNESTHDKSNSVKSGGNKYFDDIVDLDNSEETNPDKHNEWDTDKKSIMKFLNKQAENDPYLKKRLSVFSRIFELISDCKPNIEKLDNYPNGKSGVQFVHGYEEPYLTKEKLLTYLSLSEKDINDLTEQHSRLIEQLPNYFDSIYEKDSKGIVYVGGNKFSWLTLISIINMRKNNCQLPIEVLIPKYEEFELNICENILPKYNAKCIYLPTLVGDKVYEKYNFKGYQYKSLALALSSFENVLLLDADNTALVDPETVFHSNPYVEYGLLLWPDFWKRTTHPSFYDIIGLKVDENKRRDFGYKEYGKYSKPVSPDGVVLYHQLENTLPDPTTESGQLFMSKKKHFKALILSLYYNTYGPDYYYPLLSQGAAGEGDKETFMAAAHALGESYYAVKRHVVPLGRYRNGDFHGSAMGQYDPIGDYGLSRQYAEEVEELDIKPNIMFMHSNFPKMDPWSLKKDDIIYDKETGERNRLFGENFIDDAKYDFELRMWEIMADLLCEEKLEFYTFKNDGLDHNDVCQEVLEHKKYLLSTTKKLEEEQ
;
A
#
# COMPACT_ATOMS: atom_id res chain seq x y z
N MET A 1 44.03 -5.32 -26.74
CA MET A 1 43.29 -5.52 -28.02
C MET A 1 42.67 -4.18 -28.44
N LYS A 2 42.15 -4.06 -29.67
CA LYS A 2 41.33 -2.89 -30.05
C LYS A 2 39.85 -3.17 -29.78
N LEU A 3 39.17 -2.20 -29.20
CA LEU A 3 37.73 -2.22 -28.96
C LEU A 3 36.95 -2.23 -30.30
N PRO A 4 35.77 -2.88 -30.40
CA PRO A 4 34.93 -2.84 -31.61
C PRO A 4 34.60 -1.41 -32.08
N GLU A 5 34.41 -1.23 -33.40
CA GLU A 5 34.05 0.07 -33.99
C GLU A 5 32.62 0.55 -33.65
N ASP A 6 31.79 -0.29 -33.02
CA ASP A 6 30.51 0.11 -32.46
C ASP A 6 30.31 -0.48 -31.06
N ILE A 7 30.31 0.39 -30.05
CA ILE A 7 30.08 0.06 -28.63
C ILE A 7 28.63 0.28 -28.21
N LYS A 8 27.72 0.59 -29.15
CA LYS A 8 26.28 0.76 -28.87
C LYS A 8 25.68 -0.42 -28.12
N HIS A 9 26.07 -1.65 -28.45
CA HIS A 9 25.57 -2.86 -27.79
C HIS A 9 25.92 -2.90 -26.29
N LEU A 10 27.17 -2.61 -25.92
CA LEU A 10 27.62 -2.53 -24.52
C LEU A 10 26.88 -1.42 -23.75
N ILE A 11 26.69 -0.26 -24.37
CA ILE A 11 25.97 0.88 -23.75
C ILE A 11 24.49 0.52 -23.54
N VAL A 12 23.86 -0.17 -24.50
CA VAL A 12 22.48 -0.69 -24.39
C VAL A 12 22.38 -1.67 -23.24
N GLU A 13 23.26 -2.67 -23.16
CA GLU A 13 23.32 -3.66 -22.07
C GLU A 13 23.50 -3.01 -20.70
N TRP A 14 24.44 -2.07 -20.56
CA TRP A 14 24.67 -1.35 -19.31
C TRP A 14 23.48 -0.47 -18.90
N LEU A 15 22.79 0.15 -19.86
CA LEU A 15 21.62 0.97 -19.62
C LEU A 15 20.38 0.11 -19.28
N GLU A 16 20.27 -1.09 -19.86
CA GLU A 16 19.25 -2.10 -19.50
C GLU A 16 19.45 -2.64 -18.09
N HIS A 17 20.69 -2.94 -17.71
CA HIS A 17 21.01 -3.32 -16.33
C HIS A 17 20.67 -2.18 -15.35
N MET A 18 21.06 -0.93 -15.67
CA MET A 18 20.72 0.24 -14.85
C MET A 18 19.20 0.50 -14.78
N PHE A 19 18.46 0.27 -15.87
CA PHE A 19 17.01 0.32 -15.90
C PHE A 19 16.38 -0.78 -15.03
N THR A 20 16.89 -2.01 -15.08
CA THR A 20 16.39 -3.15 -14.32
C THR A 20 16.58 -2.94 -12.82
N VAL A 21 17.78 -2.51 -12.40
CA VAL A 21 18.08 -2.14 -11.00
C VAL A 21 17.24 -0.96 -10.52
N ALA A 22 17.07 0.08 -11.35
CA ALA A 22 16.23 1.22 -10.97
C ALA A 22 14.74 0.83 -10.88
N SER A 23 14.27 -0.10 -11.71
CA SER A 23 12.87 -0.56 -11.74
C SER A 23 12.54 -1.45 -10.55
N SER A 24 13.42 -2.40 -10.19
CA SER A 24 13.23 -3.23 -8.99
C SER A 24 13.22 -2.39 -7.70
N GLN A 25 13.98 -1.29 -7.68
CA GLN A 25 14.01 -0.31 -6.59
C GLN A 25 12.87 0.74 -6.64
N LYS A 26 11.92 0.64 -7.59
CA LYS A 26 10.83 1.63 -7.83
C LYS A 26 11.35 3.09 -7.97
N SER A 27 12.58 3.25 -8.46
CA SER A 27 13.28 4.53 -8.49
C SER A 27 12.81 5.40 -9.66
N ARG A 28 12.59 6.70 -9.41
CA ARG A 28 12.14 7.68 -10.41
C ARG A 28 13.05 7.79 -11.64
N ILE A 29 14.32 7.39 -11.52
CA ILE A 29 15.28 7.42 -12.63
C ILE A 29 15.08 6.27 -13.63
N ALA A 30 14.33 5.21 -13.27
CA ALA A 30 14.00 4.11 -14.17
C ALA A 30 13.27 4.61 -15.44
N HIS A 31 12.36 5.56 -15.29
CA HIS A 31 11.68 6.18 -16.44
C HIS A 31 12.66 6.90 -17.36
N THR A 32 13.63 7.64 -16.82
CA THR A 32 14.69 8.28 -17.60
C THR A 32 15.55 7.25 -18.35
N TYR A 33 15.92 6.14 -17.72
CA TYR A 33 16.67 5.07 -18.38
C TYR A 33 15.84 4.36 -19.46
N SER A 34 14.54 4.14 -19.24
CA SER A 34 13.63 3.56 -20.25
C SER A 34 13.51 4.45 -21.49
N GLN A 35 13.35 5.77 -21.31
CA GLN A 35 13.27 6.71 -22.43
C GLN A 35 14.60 6.83 -23.18
N ALA A 36 15.72 6.91 -22.45
CA ALA A 36 17.06 6.89 -23.03
C ALA A 36 17.32 5.61 -23.83
N LEU A 37 16.91 4.45 -23.33
CA LEU A 37 17.03 3.16 -24.01
C LEU A 37 16.22 3.13 -25.31
N GLY A 38 14.99 3.63 -25.27
CA GLY A 38 14.10 3.70 -26.43
C GLY A 38 14.69 4.53 -27.59
N GLU A 39 15.26 5.70 -27.29
CA GLU A 39 15.89 6.55 -28.30
C GLU A 39 17.28 6.04 -28.74
N LEU A 40 18.06 5.44 -27.82
CA LEU A 40 19.34 4.81 -28.14
C LEU A 40 19.16 3.64 -29.10
N ARG A 41 18.19 2.73 -28.86
CA ARG A 41 17.88 1.61 -29.75
C ARG A 41 17.54 2.09 -31.16
N LYS A 42 16.70 3.14 -31.31
CA LYS A 42 16.31 3.76 -32.58
C LYS A 42 17.43 4.47 -33.35
N THR A 43 18.54 4.83 -32.69
CA THR A 43 19.62 5.62 -33.31
C THR A 43 20.38 4.77 -34.35
N PRO A 44 20.40 5.13 -35.65
CA PRO A 44 20.99 4.29 -36.70
C PRO A 44 22.52 4.45 -36.85
N ILE A 45 23.14 5.33 -36.07
CA ILE A 45 24.56 5.68 -36.15
C ILE A 45 25.36 4.79 -35.18
N PRO A 46 26.45 4.14 -35.59
CA PRO A 46 27.33 3.39 -34.69
C PRO A 46 28.02 4.34 -33.70
N ILE A 47 28.11 3.93 -32.44
CA ILE A 47 28.65 4.76 -31.36
C ILE A 47 30.06 4.30 -31.06
N LYS A 48 31.03 5.21 -31.11
CA LYS A 48 32.46 4.97 -30.91
C LYS A 48 32.97 5.46 -29.56
N HIS A 49 32.29 6.44 -28.96
CA HIS A 49 32.63 6.97 -27.63
C HIS A 49 31.36 7.46 -26.90
N PRO A 50 31.21 7.28 -25.57
CA PRO A 50 29.99 7.64 -24.86
C PRO A 50 29.65 9.14 -24.90
N ASN A 51 30.62 10.02 -25.15
CA ASN A 51 30.36 11.46 -25.39
C ASN A 51 29.41 11.70 -26.58
N GLN A 52 29.37 10.82 -27.57
CA GLN A 52 28.44 10.92 -28.71
C GLN A 52 26.97 10.75 -28.30
N LEU A 53 26.70 10.12 -27.14
CA LEU A 53 25.35 9.93 -26.62
C LEU A 53 24.68 11.25 -26.20
N ILE A 54 25.42 12.33 -25.94
CA ILE A 54 24.87 13.62 -25.49
C ILE A 54 23.88 14.24 -26.49
N ASN A 55 23.95 13.81 -27.76
CA ASN A 55 23.08 14.26 -28.83
C ASN A 55 21.78 13.44 -28.94
N ILE A 56 21.62 12.38 -28.13
CA ILE A 56 20.43 11.51 -28.12
C ILE A 56 19.43 12.05 -27.08
N LYS A 57 18.15 12.13 -27.46
CA LYS A 57 17.08 12.59 -26.55
C LYS A 57 17.05 11.75 -25.27
N PHE A 58 16.77 12.42 -24.16
CA PHE A 58 16.74 11.86 -22.80
C PHE A 58 18.09 11.35 -22.25
N ILE A 59 19.21 11.52 -22.98
CA ILE A 59 20.56 11.29 -22.45
C ILE A 59 21.22 12.64 -22.09
N GLY A 60 21.58 12.81 -20.83
CA GLY A 60 22.29 13.99 -20.33
C GLY A 60 23.71 13.68 -19.83
N GLU A 61 24.47 14.72 -19.51
CA GLU A 61 25.87 14.66 -19.07
C GLU A 61 26.14 13.62 -17.97
N LYS A 62 25.20 13.44 -17.04
CA LYS A 62 25.32 12.45 -15.95
C LYS A 62 25.28 11.00 -16.46
N ILE A 63 24.47 10.69 -17.48
CA ILE A 63 24.44 9.36 -18.10
C ILE A 63 25.72 9.15 -18.92
N VAL A 64 26.16 10.17 -19.68
CA VAL A 64 27.43 10.16 -20.42
C VAL A 64 28.62 9.89 -19.48
N SER A 65 28.70 10.57 -18.34
CA SER A 65 29.73 10.37 -17.32
C SER A 65 29.73 8.95 -16.75
N ILE A 66 28.56 8.38 -16.45
CA ILE A 66 28.45 6.98 -15.97
C ILE A 66 28.91 6.00 -17.06
N MET A 67 28.54 6.23 -18.32
CA MET A 67 28.94 5.37 -19.44
C MET A 67 30.45 5.48 -19.75
N ASN A 68 31.05 6.66 -19.58
CA ASN A 68 32.51 6.82 -19.66
C ASN A 68 33.24 6.00 -18.57
N HIS A 69 32.79 6.05 -17.31
CA HIS A 69 33.39 5.25 -16.24
C HIS A 69 33.17 3.74 -16.43
N LYS A 70 32.00 3.31 -16.92
CA LYS A 70 31.76 1.90 -17.27
C LYS A 70 32.66 1.42 -18.41
N LEU A 71 32.85 2.27 -19.43
CA LEU A 71 33.74 1.95 -20.54
C LEU A 71 35.21 1.89 -20.11
N GLU A 72 35.65 2.81 -19.24
CA GLU A 72 37.00 2.80 -18.67
C GLU A 72 37.26 1.51 -17.87
N ALA A 73 36.31 1.08 -17.03
CA ALA A 73 36.38 -0.18 -16.30
C ALA A 73 36.44 -1.40 -17.24
N TYR A 74 35.52 -1.47 -18.23
CA TYR A 74 35.46 -2.55 -19.21
C TYR A 74 36.75 -2.66 -20.05
N CYS A 75 37.33 -1.52 -20.46
CA CYS A 75 38.60 -1.49 -21.19
C CYS A 75 39.76 -2.00 -20.32
N LYS A 76 39.81 -1.60 -19.04
CA LYS A 76 40.84 -2.04 -18.09
C LYS A 76 40.77 -3.54 -17.79
N GLU A 77 39.57 -4.08 -17.62
CA GLU A 77 39.32 -5.49 -17.30
C GLU A 77 39.67 -6.42 -18.49
N ASN A 78 39.35 -6.01 -19.72
CA ASN A 78 39.53 -6.83 -20.92
C ASN A 78 40.81 -6.49 -21.72
N GLY A 79 41.66 -5.58 -21.21
CA GLY A 79 42.90 -5.18 -21.87
C GLY A 79 42.69 -4.48 -23.22
N PHE A 80 41.64 -3.65 -23.34
CA PHE A 80 41.41 -2.78 -24.50
C PHE A 80 42.02 -1.39 -24.28
N ASP A 81 42.53 -0.78 -25.36
CA ASP A 81 42.89 0.65 -25.35
C ASP A 81 41.61 1.50 -25.34
N MET A 82 41.50 2.45 -24.41
CA MET A 82 40.35 3.36 -24.31
C MET A 82 40.22 4.19 -25.61
N PRO A 83 39.04 4.22 -26.27
CA PRO A 83 38.85 4.99 -27.49
C PRO A 83 38.99 6.49 -27.23
N ILE A 84 39.87 7.14 -28.01
CA ILE A 84 40.08 8.60 -27.95
C ILE A 84 38.93 9.29 -28.67
N ASP A 85 38.26 10.23 -27.98
CA ASP A 85 37.22 11.11 -28.54
C ASP A 85 37.69 11.77 -29.84
N ASP A 86 36.82 11.85 -30.85
CA ASP A 86 37.17 12.37 -32.16
C ASP A 86 37.47 13.88 -32.12
N GLU A 87 36.87 14.65 -31.19
CA GLU A 87 37.29 16.04 -30.93
C GLU A 87 38.71 16.14 -30.34
N GLU A 88 39.09 15.19 -29.48
CA GLU A 88 40.42 15.15 -28.87
C GLU A 88 41.47 14.66 -29.89
N LYS A 89 41.12 13.70 -30.77
CA LYS A 89 41.93 13.35 -31.95
C LYS A 89 42.17 14.57 -32.85
N GLU A 90 41.14 15.37 -33.13
CA GLU A 90 41.26 16.54 -33.99
C GLU A 90 42.16 17.62 -33.35
N ARG A 91 42.01 17.88 -32.04
CA ARG A 91 42.91 18.75 -31.26
C ARG A 91 44.36 18.26 -31.26
N ILE A 92 44.59 16.96 -31.13
CA ILE A 92 45.93 16.35 -31.17
C ILE A 92 46.52 16.40 -32.59
N ALA A 93 45.71 16.18 -33.62
CA ALA A 93 46.12 16.31 -35.02
C ALA A 93 46.48 17.75 -35.39
N LEU A 94 45.69 18.74 -34.92
CA LEU A 94 45.98 20.17 -35.05
C LEU A 94 47.29 20.55 -34.34
N LYS A 95 47.52 20.07 -33.11
CA LYS A 95 48.79 20.26 -32.38
C LYS A 95 49.99 19.55 -33.03
N LYS A 96 49.79 18.44 -33.74
CA LYS A 96 50.87 17.77 -34.50
C LYS A 96 51.18 18.52 -35.80
N ARG A 97 50.17 18.95 -36.57
CA ARG A 97 50.38 19.79 -37.77
C ARG A 97 51.12 21.09 -37.42
N SER A 98 50.69 21.80 -36.38
CA SER A 98 51.33 23.05 -35.94
C SER A 98 52.76 22.90 -35.39
N ARG A 99 53.26 21.67 -35.22
CA ARG A 99 54.62 21.37 -34.72
C ARG A 99 55.57 20.83 -35.79
N LEU A 100 55.06 20.36 -36.93
CA LEU A 100 55.88 20.03 -38.11
C LEU A 100 56.04 21.21 -39.07
N GLU A 101 55.03 22.08 -39.22
CA GLU A 101 55.11 23.24 -40.13
C GLU A 101 55.97 24.40 -39.57
N SER A 102 56.45 24.30 -38.33
CA SER A 102 57.33 25.29 -37.70
C SER A 102 58.82 25.10 -37.97
N ILE A 103 59.22 24.10 -38.78
CA ILE A 103 60.62 23.81 -39.11
C ILE A 103 60.78 23.57 -40.62
N GLU A 104 60.43 24.54 -41.46
CA GLU A 104 61.18 24.81 -42.72
C GLU A 104 60.74 26.10 -43.44
N SER A 105 61.73 26.82 -44.00
CA SER A 105 61.58 27.87 -45.02
C SER A 105 60.84 29.18 -44.66
N SER A 106 61.45 29.95 -43.78
CA SER A 106 61.45 31.41 -43.93
C SER A 106 62.05 31.83 -45.30
N LYS A 107 61.26 32.41 -46.22
CA LYS A 107 61.74 33.37 -47.25
C LYS A 107 60.61 34.13 -48.00
N SER A 108 60.76 35.46 -48.05
CA SER A 108 60.18 36.43 -49.03
C SER A 108 58.67 36.41 -49.38
N THR A 109 57.91 37.19 -48.62
CA THR A 109 57.00 38.27 -49.10
C THR A 109 56.35 38.21 -50.50
N THR A 110 55.01 38.24 -50.57
CA THR A 110 54.26 39.42 -51.11
C THR A 110 52.73 39.37 -50.84
N GLY A 111 52.21 40.49 -50.32
CA GLY A 111 50.88 41.08 -50.57
C GLY A 111 49.58 40.23 -50.62
N ARG A 112 48.84 40.16 -49.50
CA ARG A 112 47.56 40.91 -49.29
C ARG A 112 46.88 40.52 -47.96
N THR A 113 46.82 41.47 -47.03
CA THR A 113 46.14 41.31 -45.74
C THR A 113 44.62 41.52 -45.86
N LYS A 114 43.84 40.45 -45.64
CA LYS A 114 42.45 40.55 -45.16
C LYS A 114 42.42 40.13 -43.69
N SER A 115 42.43 41.10 -42.79
CA SER A 115 42.42 40.87 -41.35
C SER A 115 41.00 40.64 -40.82
N THR A 116 40.59 39.37 -40.72
CA THR A 116 39.47 38.98 -39.86
C THR A 116 39.85 39.24 -38.41
N LYS A 117 39.28 40.30 -37.81
CA LYS A 117 39.55 40.67 -36.41
C LYS A 117 39.14 39.53 -35.47
N LYS A 118 40.06 39.08 -34.61
CA LYS A 118 39.69 38.49 -33.32
C LYS A 118 38.89 39.54 -32.55
N SER A 119 37.61 39.28 -32.25
CA SER A 119 36.94 40.06 -31.20
C SER A 119 37.52 39.62 -29.86
N LYS A 120 38.02 40.57 -29.06
CA LYS A 120 38.28 40.32 -27.63
C LYS A 120 37.00 39.77 -27.01
N ALA A 121 37.12 38.81 -26.08
CA ALA A 121 35.99 38.42 -25.25
C ALA A 121 35.42 39.70 -24.61
N LYS A 122 34.14 39.99 -24.84
CA LYS A 122 33.48 41.16 -24.24
C LYS A 122 33.42 40.92 -22.73
N ARG A 123 33.94 41.87 -21.93
CA ARG A 123 33.70 41.97 -20.49
C ARG A 123 32.18 41.85 -20.27
N TYR A 124 31.73 40.93 -19.43
CA TYR A 124 30.31 40.70 -19.21
C TYR A 124 29.68 41.97 -18.63
N VAL A 125 28.60 42.44 -19.22
CA VAL A 125 27.82 43.58 -18.73
C VAL A 125 26.38 43.09 -18.60
N PRO A 126 25.80 43.04 -17.39
CA PRO A 126 24.41 42.64 -17.21
C PRO A 126 23.47 43.56 -17.99
N ASN A 127 22.52 42.96 -18.73
CA ASN A 127 21.49 43.71 -19.43
C ASN A 127 20.61 44.50 -18.45
N LYS A 128 20.12 45.68 -18.87
CA LYS A 128 19.19 46.51 -18.10
C LYS A 128 17.99 45.69 -17.60
N ASP A 129 17.56 45.98 -16.38
CA ASP A 129 16.46 45.32 -15.64
C ASP A 129 16.62 43.80 -15.39
N SER A 130 17.79 43.21 -15.66
CA SER A 130 18.10 41.81 -15.32
C SER A 130 18.42 41.61 -13.83
N GLY A 131 18.37 40.36 -13.34
CA GLY A 131 18.75 40.03 -11.97
C GLY A 131 20.19 40.43 -11.62
N GLY A 132 21.14 40.23 -12.55
CA GLY A 132 22.53 40.64 -12.37
C GLY A 132 22.71 42.16 -12.28
N TYR A 133 21.99 42.91 -13.12
CA TYR A 133 21.97 44.38 -13.11
C TYR A 133 21.47 44.92 -11.76
N ALA A 134 20.35 44.36 -11.28
CA ALA A 134 19.74 44.74 -10.02
C ALA A 134 20.60 44.42 -8.78
N ILE A 135 21.26 43.25 -8.75
CA ILE A 135 22.19 42.88 -7.68
C ILE A 135 23.35 43.89 -7.61
N MET A 136 23.95 44.24 -8.75
CA MET A 136 25.08 45.18 -8.77
C MET A 136 24.71 46.60 -8.32
N LEU A 137 23.52 47.10 -8.71
CA LEU A 137 23.02 48.39 -8.21
C LEU A 137 22.71 48.35 -6.72
N ALA A 138 22.04 47.30 -6.23
CA ALA A 138 21.70 47.17 -4.82
C ALA A 138 22.95 47.14 -3.91
N LEU A 139 23.98 46.39 -4.32
CA LEU A 139 25.26 46.36 -3.62
C LEU A 139 25.94 47.74 -3.64
N LEU A 140 26.05 48.40 -4.81
CA LEU A 140 26.70 49.71 -4.93
C LEU A 140 26.02 50.81 -4.10
N ILE A 141 24.69 50.78 -3.98
CA ILE A 141 23.91 51.84 -3.34
C ILE A 141 23.81 51.62 -1.82
N HIS A 142 23.76 50.37 -1.37
CA HIS A 142 23.45 50.03 0.03
C HIS A 142 24.63 49.43 0.82
N ASP A 143 25.65 48.83 0.20
CA ASP A 143 26.88 48.42 0.89
C ASP A 143 27.89 49.59 1.00
N LYS A 144 27.47 50.66 1.68
CA LYS A 144 28.26 51.91 1.81
C LYS A 144 29.54 51.76 2.63
N HIS A 145 29.73 50.62 3.29
CA HIS A 145 30.85 50.36 4.20
C HIS A 145 31.75 49.20 3.76
N GLY A 146 31.43 48.50 2.67
CA GLY A 146 32.20 47.35 2.17
C GLY A 146 32.11 46.12 3.08
N ASN A 147 31.08 46.03 3.91
CA ASN A 147 30.88 44.91 4.84
C ASN A 147 30.06 43.77 4.22
N GLY A 148 29.54 43.97 3.01
CA GLY A 148 28.65 43.07 2.31
C GLY A 148 27.22 43.06 2.85
N LEU A 149 26.29 42.60 2.00
CA LEU A 149 24.87 42.44 2.32
C LEU A 149 24.49 40.96 2.28
N THR A 150 23.57 40.52 3.12
CA THR A 150 23.07 39.14 3.08
C THR A 150 22.16 38.91 1.88
N LYS A 151 21.97 37.64 1.49
CA LYS A 151 21.02 37.24 0.43
C LYS A 151 19.62 37.83 0.63
N ALA A 152 19.12 37.88 1.86
CA ALA A 152 17.79 38.40 2.17
C ALA A 152 17.71 39.92 1.94
N GLU A 153 18.74 40.66 2.36
CA GLU A 153 18.84 42.10 2.16
C GLU A 153 18.97 42.45 0.68
N ILE A 154 19.85 41.78 -0.05
CA ILE A 154 20.02 41.97 -1.50
C ILE A 154 18.73 41.65 -2.23
N SER A 155 18.06 40.53 -1.93
CA SER A 155 16.80 40.15 -2.59
C SER A 155 15.69 41.19 -2.38
N ARG A 156 15.69 41.90 -1.24
CA ARG A 156 14.75 42.98 -0.94
C ARG A 156 15.15 44.31 -1.61
N LEU A 157 16.44 44.64 -1.59
CA LEU A 157 16.97 45.92 -2.08
C LEU A 157 17.18 45.95 -3.60
N ALA A 158 17.37 44.79 -4.23
CA ALA A 158 17.51 44.64 -5.68
C ALA A 158 16.16 44.52 -6.40
N ALA A 159 15.08 44.10 -5.72
CA ALA A 159 13.76 43.93 -6.32
C ALA A 159 13.24 45.16 -7.11
N PRO A 160 13.47 46.43 -6.72
CA PRO A 160 13.04 47.59 -7.50
C PRO A 160 13.78 47.80 -8.83
N PHE A 161 14.92 47.13 -9.04
CA PHE A 161 15.81 47.35 -10.19
C PHE A 161 15.76 46.21 -11.22
N THR A 162 14.82 45.27 -11.10
CA THR A 162 14.61 44.19 -12.07
C THR A 162 13.13 43.88 -12.29
N THR A 163 12.81 43.42 -13.50
CA THR A 163 11.49 42.86 -13.85
C THR A 163 11.34 41.38 -13.47
N THR A 164 12.39 40.73 -12.96
CA THR A 164 12.41 39.29 -12.62
C THR A 164 12.37 39.09 -11.10
N SER A 165 11.48 38.22 -10.61
CA SER A 165 11.35 37.96 -9.17
C SER A 165 12.60 37.31 -8.56
N PHE A 166 12.99 37.76 -7.37
CA PHE A 166 14.00 37.10 -6.53
C PHE A 166 13.45 35.87 -5.76
N GLN A 167 12.15 35.65 -5.78
CA GLN A 167 11.51 34.45 -5.21
C GLN A 167 11.31 33.40 -6.31
N ASN A 168 11.70 32.16 -6.05
CA ASN A 168 11.39 31.04 -6.94
C ASN A 168 9.87 30.79 -6.90
N ASN A 169 9.20 30.90 -8.05
CA ASN A 169 7.78 30.58 -8.17
C ASN A 169 7.57 29.53 -9.27
N SER A 170 7.50 28.27 -8.83
CA SER A 170 7.33 27.07 -9.66
C SER A 170 6.17 27.17 -10.64
N SER A 171 5.15 27.95 -10.29
CA SER A 171 3.90 28.11 -11.05
C SER A 171 4.00 29.05 -12.26
N THR A 172 5.20 29.44 -12.69
CA THR A 172 5.45 30.39 -13.81
C THR A 172 6.24 29.80 -14.99
N GLY A 173 6.64 28.52 -14.92
CA GLY A 173 7.47 27.86 -15.95
C GLY A 173 8.92 28.38 -16.06
N LYS A 174 9.29 29.42 -15.32
CA LYS A 174 10.66 29.94 -15.25
C LYS A 174 11.40 29.31 -14.08
N TYR A 175 12.24 28.31 -14.38
CA TYR A 175 13.04 27.56 -13.40
C TYR A 175 14.14 28.36 -12.68
N TYR A 176 14.37 29.62 -13.08
CA TYR A 176 15.43 30.49 -12.56
C TYR A 176 14.85 31.83 -12.05
N SER A 177 15.05 32.15 -10.77
CA SER A 177 14.80 33.49 -10.21
C SER A 177 15.92 34.47 -10.56
N ALA A 178 15.70 35.76 -10.31
CA ALA A 178 16.73 36.81 -10.44
C ALA A 178 17.98 36.52 -9.60
N TRP A 179 17.86 35.77 -8.50
CA TRP A 179 19.00 35.34 -7.69
C TRP A 179 19.97 34.42 -8.45
N SER A 180 19.50 33.70 -9.48
CA SER A 180 20.37 32.82 -10.28
C SER A 180 21.55 33.57 -10.94
N SER A 181 21.36 34.86 -11.25
CA SER A 181 22.41 35.73 -11.77
C SER A 181 23.56 35.97 -10.80
N MET A 182 23.39 35.71 -9.50
CA MET A 182 24.48 35.81 -8.51
C MET A 182 25.64 34.88 -8.85
N ASN A 183 25.36 33.65 -9.31
CA ASN A 183 26.40 32.71 -9.74
C ASN A 183 27.18 33.24 -10.96
N THR A 184 26.50 33.93 -11.89
CA THR A 184 27.16 34.57 -13.03
C THR A 184 28.06 35.72 -12.58
N LEU A 185 27.66 36.51 -11.58
CA LEU A 185 28.47 37.61 -11.04
C LEU A 185 29.69 37.10 -10.24
N LEU A 186 29.53 36.03 -9.47
CA LEU A 186 30.63 35.33 -8.78
C LEU A 186 31.63 34.76 -9.80
N ASN A 187 31.15 34.05 -10.83
CA ASN A 187 32.00 33.44 -11.87
C ASN A 187 32.71 34.47 -12.79
N ASN A 188 32.23 35.72 -12.83
CA ASN A 188 32.90 36.83 -13.53
C ASN A 188 33.71 37.73 -12.57
N GLU A 189 33.88 37.31 -11.31
CA GLU A 189 34.66 38.00 -10.27
C GLU A 189 34.18 39.45 -10.00
N TYR A 190 32.89 39.74 -10.18
CA TYR A 190 32.29 41.08 -9.89
C TYR A 190 31.70 41.18 -8.48
N VAL A 191 31.43 40.04 -7.85
CA VAL A 191 30.94 39.93 -6.48
C VAL A 191 31.82 38.90 -5.76
N VAL A 192 32.09 39.12 -4.49
CA VAL A 192 32.72 38.14 -3.58
C VAL A 192 31.72 37.71 -2.50
N GLU A 193 31.86 36.48 -1.99
CA GLU A 193 31.02 35.92 -0.93
C GLU A 193 31.88 35.58 0.30
N GLU A 194 31.54 36.14 1.47
CA GLU A 194 32.30 35.95 2.71
C GLU A 194 31.38 35.71 3.93
N GLY A 195 31.88 34.98 4.94
CA GLY A 195 31.23 34.84 6.25
C GLY A 195 30.13 33.77 6.39
N LYS A 196 29.61 33.64 7.63
CA LYS A 196 28.42 32.85 8.00
C LYS A 196 27.60 33.62 9.06
N PRO A 197 26.41 34.18 8.76
CA PRO A 197 25.69 34.11 7.47
C PRO A 197 26.51 34.70 6.31
N LYS A 198 26.19 34.29 5.08
CA LYS A 198 26.90 34.71 3.87
C LYS A 198 26.57 36.17 3.54
N TYR A 199 27.59 37.00 3.44
CA TYR A 199 27.54 38.39 2.97
C TYR A 199 28.16 38.45 1.57
N TYR A 200 27.63 39.32 0.71
CA TYR A 200 28.12 39.56 -0.63
C TYR A 200 28.49 41.04 -0.80
N SER A 201 29.64 41.33 -1.37
CA SER A 201 30.12 42.69 -1.67
C SER A 201 30.68 42.76 -3.09
N LEU A 202 30.77 43.97 -3.66
CA LEU A 202 31.37 44.18 -4.98
C LEU A 202 32.89 44.12 -4.90
N THR A 203 33.52 43.43 -5.85
CA THR A 203 34.96 43.52 -6.09
C THR A 203 35.31 44.87 -6.75
N GLU A 204 36.59 45.23 -6.81
CA GLU A 204 37.04 46.44 -7.50
C GLU A 204 36.58 46.48 -8.98
N THR A 205 36.70 45.34 -9.68
CA THR A 205 36.25 45.18 -11.08
C THR A 205 34.73 45.19 -11.23
N GLY A 206 33.98 44.72 -10.23
CA GLY A 206 32.52 44.84 -10.17
C GLY A 206 32.04 46.26 -9.88
N LEU A 207 32.78 46.99 -9.04
CA LEU A 207 32.46 48.36 -8.64
C LEU A 207 32.68 49.38 -9.77
N GLU A 208 33.67 49.17 -10.65
CA GLU A 208 33.79 49.88 -11.93
C GLU A 208 32.53 49.73 -12.79
N VAL A 209 32.09 48.49 -13.01
CA VAL A 209 30.96 48.18 -13.90
C VAL A 209 29.65 48.70 -13.28
N ALA A 210 29.45 48.51 -11.98
CA ALA A 210 28.26 48.98 -11.28
C ALA A 210 28.09 50.51 -11.35
N LYS A 211 29.17 51.29 -11.32
CA LYS A 211 29.13 52.75 -11.49
C LYS A 211 28.58 53.16 -12.86
N VAL A 212 29.08 52.53 -13.94
CA VAL A 212 28.59 52.76 -15.31
C VAL A 212 27.10 52.40 -15.43
N LEU A 213 26.68 51.25 -14.87
CA LEU A 213 25.28 50.84 -14.84
C LEU A 213 24.38 51.82 -14.07
N LYS A 214 24.91 52.48 -13.03
CA LYS A 214 24.20 53.50 -12.24
C LYS A 214 24.04 54.80 -13.03
N GLU A 215 25.07 55.28 -13.70
CA GLU A 215 25.03 56.48 -14.54
C GLU A 215 24.01 56.31 -15.69
N GLU A 216 23.95 55.12 -16.30
CA GLU A 216 22.94 54.75 -17.30
C GLU A 216 21.52 54.69 -16.72
N HIS A 217 21.37 54.19 -15.48
CA HIS A 217 20.09 54.17 -14.76
C HIS A 217 19.58 55.58 -14.47
N GLU A 218 20.42 56.43 -13.88
CA GLU A 218 20.05 57.78 -13.47
C GLU A 218 19.77 58.69 -14.67
N SER A 219 20.44 58.47 -15.80
CA SER A 219 20.16 59.12 -17.07
C SER A 219 18.82 58.68 -17.70
N SER A 220 18.36 57.46 -17.41
CA SER A 220 17.10 56.92 -17.94
C SER A 220 15.88 57.25 -17.08
N ASN A 221 16.03 57.16 -15.76
CA ASN A 221 14.93 57.06 -14.79
C ASN A 221 14.95 58.18 -13.72
N GLY A 222 15.95 59.07 -13.76
CA GLY A 222 16.18 60.10 -12.73
C GLY A 222 17.05 59.62 -11.56
N PRO A 223 17.47 60.55 -10.67
CA PRO A 223 18.41 60.25 -9.58
C PRO A 223 17.82 59.30 -8.54
N ILE A 224 18.58 58.28 -8.14
CA ILE A 224 18.11 57.27 -7.20
C ILE A 224 18.06 57.86 -5.79
N ARG A 225 16.84 58.10 -5.28
CA ARG A 225 16.62 58.64 -3.93
C ARG A 225 17.04 57.60 -2.87
N SER A 226 18.04 57.93 -2.05
CA SER A 226 18.42 57.08 -0.92
C SER A 226 17.38 57.17 0.21
N VAL A 227 16.59 56.11 0.39
CA VAL A 227 15.73 55.97 1.57
C VAL A 227 16.62 55.65 2.78
N THR A 228 16.81 56.64 3.65
CA THR A 228 17.45 56.48 4.96
C THR A 228 16.39 56.45 6.05
N GLU A 229 16.18 55.29 6.67
CA GLU A 229 15.55 55.18 7.99
C GLU A 229 16.49 54.50 8.99
N PRO A 230 16.41 54.81 10.30
CA PRO A 230 17.51 54.61 11.23
C PRO A 230 17.49 53.23 11.91
N ILE A 231 18.68 52.70 12.19
CA ILE A 231 18.87 51.50 13.00
C ILE A 231 18.99 51.91 14.48
N PRO A 232 18.13 51.43 15.40
CA PRO A 232 18.43 51.46 16.82
C PRO A 232 19.41 50.32 17.14
N GLN A 233 20.67 50.69 17.42
CA GLN A 233 21.62 49.73 18.00
C GLN A 233 21.19 49.39 19.42
N ASN A 234 21.29 48.12 19.83
CA ASN A 234 21.70 47.87 21.21
C ASN A 234 22.51 46.57 21.36
N LYS A 235 23.57 46.67 22.17
CA LYS A 235 24.34 45.52 22.67
C LYS A 235 23.62 44.91 23.87
N LEU A 236 23.89 43.62 24.09
CA LEU A 236 24.12 42.96 25.38
C LEU A 236 23.60 43.67 26.65
N PHE A 237 22.75 43.00 27.43
CA PHE A 237 23.20 42.44 28.71
C PHE A 237 22.30 41.29 29.18
N VAL A 238 22.87 40.46 30.05
CA VAL A 238 22.27 39.28 30.70
C VAL A 238 21.92 39.64 32.15
N ASP A 239 20.76 39.16 32.63
CA ASP A 239 20.30 39.15 34.03
C ASP A 239 20.15 40.53 34.73
N ASN A 240 19.39 40.74 35.82
CA ASN A 240 18.79 39.80 36.78
C ASN A 240 17.51 40.37 37.45
N TYR A 241 16.85 39.58 38.29
CA TYR A 241 15.63 39.90 39.07
C TYR A 241 15.65 41.26 39.82
N SER A 242 14.51 41.98 39.86
CA SER A 242 13.70 42.16 41.09
C SER A 242 12.49 43.13 40.98
N ASN A 243 11.34 42.62 41.44
CA ASN A 243 10.27 43.28 42.21
C ASN A 243 9.46 44.54 41.74
N THR A 244 8.14 44.33 41.84
CA THR A 244 7.09 45.21 42.41
C THR A 244 6.42 46.37 41.63
N LEU A 245 5.11 46.15 41.45
CA LEU A 245 3.99 47.05 41.83
C LEU A 245 3.47 48.19 40.90
N LEU A 246 2.13 48.20 40.82
CA LEU A 246 1.21 49.35 40.76
C LEU A 246 0.93 50.12 39.44
N SER A 247 -0.05 49.56 38.70
CA SER A 247 -1.43 50.10 38.64
C SER A 247 -1.92 51.08 37.54
N LYS A 248 -3.21 50.88 37.22
CA LYS A 248 -4.28 51.86 36.88
C LYS A 248 -4.46 52.40 35.44
N LYS A 249 -5.67 52.05 34.92
CA LYS A 249 -6.72 52.91 34.31
C LYS A 249 -6.53 53.41 32.86
N ARG A 250 -7.46 53.06 31.94
CA ARG A 250 -8.63 53.84 31.41
C ARG A 250 -8.26 54.97 30.41
N ALA A 251 -9.04 55.31 29.37
CA ALA A 251 -10.21 54.68 28.70
C ALA A 251 -10.66 55.49 27.43
N ASN A 252 -11.61 54.93 26.67
CA ASN A 252 -12.79 55.58 26.03
C ASN A 252 -12.78 56.34 24.65
N THR A 253 -13.83 56.04 23.85
CA THR A 253 -14.70 56.91 22.98
C THR A 253 -14.16 57.49 21.64
N SER A 254 -14.91 57.75 20.54
CA SER A 254 -16.36 57.59 20.18
C SER A 254 -16.72 57.82 18.66
N ILE A 255 -17.70 57.06 18.11
CA ILE A 255 -18.92 57.45 17.30
C ILE A 255 -18.84 58.21 15.91
N ASN A 256 -19.21 57.52 14.79
CA ASN A 256 -20.30 57.70 13.74
C ASN A 256 -20.88 59.10 13.27
N PRO A 257 -21.77 59.23 12.22
CA PRO A 257 -22.11 58.43 10.98
C PRO A 257 -22.47 59.27 9.67
N LEU A 258 -22.98 58.66 8.55
CA LEU A 258 -24.24 59.04 7.77
C LEU A 258 -24.46 58.50 6.29
N ASN A 259 -25.67 57.93 6.03
CA ASN A 259 -26.64 58.00 4.87
C ASN A 259 -26.51 57.47 3.38
N SER A 260 -27.45 56.55 3.01
CA SER A 260 -28.40 56.48 1.82
C SER A 260 -27.92 56.46 0.33
N SER A 261 -28.58 55.94 -0.73
CA SER A 261 -29.98 55.47 -1.05
C SER A 261 -30.05 54.59 -2.35
N SER A 262 -31.23 54.03 -2.74
CA SER A 262 -31.48 53.09 -3.88
C SER A 262 -32.40 53.62 -5.01
N PRO A 263 -32.55 52.92 -6.16
CA PRO A 263 -33.90 52.69 -6.77
C PRO A 263 -34.13 51.31 -7.45
N ASN A 264 -35.34 51.08 -8.03
CA ASN A 264 -35.95 49.77 -8.31
C ASN A 264 -36.89 49.80 -9.57
N ILE A 265 -36.96 48.77 -10.45
CA ILE A 265 -37.92 48.65 -11.60
C ILE A 265 -38.38 47.17 -11.86
N ASN A 266 -39.54 46.96 -12.51
CA ASN A 266 -40.43 45.78 -12.49
C ASN A 266 -40.58 44.94 -13.80
N LYS A 267 -40.95 43.64 -13.63
CA LYS A 267 -41.92 42.77 -14.38
C LYS A 267 -41.82 42.49 -15.90
N TYR A 268 -42.02 41.21 -16.27
CA TYR A 268 -43.23 40.71 -17.01
C TYR A 268 -43.43 39.18 -16.82
N LYS A 269 -44.47 38.57 -17.42
CA LYS A 269 -45.14 37.31 -16.97
C LYS A 269 -45.60 36.40 -18.15
N SER A 270 -46.18 35.23 -17.81
CA SER A 270 -46.95 34.22 -18.61
C SER A 270 -46.13 33.09 -19.26
N ASP A 271 -46.24 31.80 -18.86
CA ASP A 271 -47.37 30.81 -18.76
C ASP A 271 -47.61 30.10 -20.12
N SER A 272 -47.85 28.77 -20.27
CA SER A 272 -47.91 27.56 -19.41
C SER A 272 -47.91 26.30 -20.35
N ILE A 273 -47.65 25.03 -19.93
CA ILE A 273 -48.68 24.01 -19.59
C ILE A 273 -48.03 22.64 -19.19
N ILE A 274 -48.36 22.14 -17.98
CA ILE A 274 -48.66 20.76 -17.52
C ILE A 274 -47.71 19.55 -17.85
N SER A 275 -47.08 18.98 -16.81
CA SER A 275 -47.54 17.70 -16.20
C SER A 275 -47.01 17.42 -14.77
N SER A 276 -47.96 17.22 -13.84
CA SER A 276 -47.91 16.52 -12.54
C SER A 276 -46.60 16.37 -11.73
N SER A 277 -46.51 17.09 -10.61
CA SER A 277 -45.87 16.61 -9.37
C SER A 277 -46.93 16.06 -8.39
N PRO A 278 -46.54 15.18 -7.46
CA PRO A 278 -47.22 15.11 -6.16
C PRO A 278 -46.23 15.13 -4.98
N PHE A 279 -46.17 16.24 -4.25
CA PHE A 279 -45.51 16.29 -2.93
C PHE A 279 -46.16 17.34 -2.01
N ARG A 280 -47.34 17.02 -1.46
CA ARG A 280 -47.79 17.39 -0.08
C ARG A 280 -49.27 17.07 0.17
N GLY A 281 -49.49 16.03 0.96
CA GLY A 281 -50.56 15.90 1.94
C GLY A 281 -50.00 15.05 3.09
N GLY A 282 -50.20 15.32 4.38
CA GLY A 282 -50.99 16.38 4.99
C GLY A 282 -52.25 15.84 5.69
N ILE A 283 -52.09 15.08 6.78
CA ILE A 283 -53.17 14.82 7.73
C ILE A 283 -52.66 15.05 9.16
N MET A 284 -53.22 16.06 9.81
CA MET A 284 -53.36 16.08 11.27
C MET A 284 -54.74 16.63 11.58
N ASN A 285 -55.66 15.72 11.91
CA ASN A 285 -56.84 15.87 12.78
C ASN A 285 -57.85 14.79 12.42
N ASP A 286 -58.22 13.94 13.39
CA ASP A 286 -59.62 13.97 13.77
C ASP A 286 -59.89 13.70 15.27
N LEU A 287 -60.75 14.57 15.80
CA LEU A 287 -61.61 14.48 16.98
C LEU A 287 -61.10 14.30 18.43
N LYS A 288 -61.76 15.09 19.28
CA LYS A 288 -61.57 15.22 20.73
C LYS A 288 -62.58 14.36 21.51
N SER A 289 -62.17 13.95 22.71
CA SER A 289 -62.97 13.91 23.95
C SER A 289 -64.32 13.15 24.01
N LYS A 290 -64.29 11.98 24.67
CA LYS A 290 -65.08 11.65 25.88
C LYS A 290 -64.22 10.71 26.76
N GLY A 291 -64.05 10.84 28.07
CA GLY A 291 -64.49 11.91 28.97
C GLY A 291 -65.03 11.41 30.32
N ILE A 292 -64.20 10.83 31.20
CA ILE A 292 -64.42 10.76 32.66
C ILE A 292 -63.08 11.02 33.37
N THR A 293 -63.11 11.80 34.45
CA THR A 293 -61.99 12.26 35.30
C THR A 293 -62.20 11.72 36.74
N PRO A 294 -61.45 12.10 37.81
CA PRO A 294 -60.21 12.91 37.92
C PRO A 294 -59.10 12.30 38.83
N SER A 295 -58.02 13.07 39.00
CA SER A 295 -57.22 13.30 40.23
C SER A 295 -55.73 12.88 40.25
N SER A 296 -54.86 13.88 40.09
CA SER A 296 -53.71 14.12 40.99
C SER A 296 -54.22 14.94 42.20
N PRO A 297 -53.46 15.14 43.32
CA PRO A 297 -52.02 14.89 43.51
C PRO A 297 -51.64 14.16 44.83
N LEU A 298 -50.34 13.83 45.01
CA LEU A 298 -49.50 14.16 46.18
C LEU A 298 -48.31 13.20 46.40
N THR A 299 -47.11 13.78 46.32
CA THR A 299 -45.90 13.53 47.15
C THR A 299 -45.87 12.35 48.13
N LYS A 300 -44.80 11.55 48.12
CA LYS A 300 -43.69 11.72 49.10
C LYS A 300 -42.44 10.88 48.81
N GLU A 301 -41.36 11.33 49.44
CA GLU A 301 -39.97 10.88 49.31
C GLU A 301 -39.57 9.76 50.31
N ILE A 302 -38.57 8.96 49.89
CA ILE A 302 -37.36 8.53 50.64
C ILE A 302 -37.46 7.48 51.79
N SER A 303 -36.40 6.65 51.88
CA SER A 303 -35.86 5.91 53.06
C SER A 303 -36.46 4.53 53.40
N GLU A 304 -35.71 3.45 53.69
CA GLU A 304 -34.24 3.27 53.80
C GLU A 304 -33.72 1.79 53.70
N LYS A 305 -32.50 1.66 53.13
CA LYS A 305 -31.31 0.85 53.53
C LYS A 305 -31.17 -0.70 53.48
N ASN A 306 -29.96 -1.05 52.97
CA ASN A 306 -28.99 -2.08 53.38
C ASN A 306 -29.12 -3.50 52.80
N PRO A 307 -27.99 -4.20 52.47
CA PRO A 307 -26.76 -4.31 53.29
C PRO A 307 -25.35 -4.20 52.63
N ILE A 308 -24.34 -3.97 53.50
CA ILE A 308 -22.97 -4.55 53.63
C ILE A 308 -22.33 -5.13 52.33
N ASN A 309 -21.24 -4.65 51.71
CA ASN A 309 -19.87 -4.24 52.12
C ASN A 309 -18.82 -5.39 52.21
N LEU A 310 -17.91 -5.46 51.21
CA LEU A 310 -16.63 -6.19 51.30
C LEU A 310 -15.53 -5.35 50.61
N SER A 311 -14.60 -4.82 51.41
CA SER A 311 -13.50 -3.96 50.93
C SER A 311 -12.14 -4.49 51.38
N GLU A 312 -11.68 -5.57 50.75
CA GLU A 312 -10.30 -6.08 50.86
C GLU A 312 -9.81 -6.52 49.47
N VAL A 313 -8.62 -6.03 49.08
CA VAL A 313 -7.66 -6.51 48.05
C VAL A 313 -6.87 -5.34 47.44
N ILE A 314 -7.43 -4.12 47.33
CA ILE A 314 -6.67 -2.96 46.81
C ILE A 314 -5.75 -2.37 47.91
N ARG A 315 -4.58 -2.99 48.10
CA ARG A 315 -3.41 -2.41 48.78
C ARG A 315 -2.19 -2.45 47.87
N GLY A 316 -1.56 -1.29 47.68
CA GLY A 316 -0.33 -1.12 46.89
C GLY A 316 -0.62 -0.60 45.48
N THR A 317 -0.16 0.58 45.06
CA THR A 317 0.64 1.59 45.77
C THR A 317 0.21 3.00 45.37
N SER A 318 -0.11 3.83 46.36
CA SER A 318 -0.28 5.28 46.18
C SER A 318 0.74 6.04 47.02
N LEU A 319 1.44 7.00 46.39
CA LEU A 319 2.00 8.18 47.05
C LEU A 319 1.54 9.36 46.19
N SER A 320 0.31 9.85 46.38
CA SER A 320 0.02 11.00 47.26
C SER A 320 0.92 12.20 46.94
N THR A 321 0.37 13.27 46.38
CA THR A 321 -0.28 14.28 47.23
C THR A 321 -1.69 14.67 46.80
N SER A 322 -2.63 14.47 47.71
CA SER A 322 -3.99 14.98 47.64
C SER A 322 -4.04 16.50 47.84
N LYS A 323 -4.80 17.21 47.00
CA LYS A 323 -5.60 18.36 47.44
C LYS A 323 -7.02 18.25 46.89
N SER A 324 -7.98 18.48 47.78
CA SER A 324 -9.42 18.32 47.57
C SER A 324 -10.00 19.29 46.54
N LEU A 325 -10.96 18.83 45.74
CA LEU A 325 -11.98 19.68 45.13
C LEU A 325 -13.38 19.13 45.44
N SER A 326 -13.98 19.64 46.50
CA SER A 326 -15.42 19.57 46.73
C SER A 326 -16.14 20.58 45.84
N SER A 327 -17.15 20.13 45.09
CA SER A 327 -18.33 20.91 44.65
C SER A 327 -18.12 22.42 44.37
N ASN A 328 -17.38 22.77 43.31
CA ASN A 328 -17.50 24.06 42.62
C ASN A 328 -16.65 24.10 41.33
N ASN A 329 -17.24 23.79 40.17
CA ASN A 329 -16.66 24.12 38.86
C ASN A 329 -17.77 24.40 37.81
N ARG A 330 -18.60 25.42 38.07
CA ARG A 330 -19.45 26.07 37.03
C ARG A 330 -18.62 26.95 36.06
N SER A 331 -17.36 26.59 35.85
CA SER A 331 -16.34 27.48 35.28
C SER A 331 -15.47 26.83 34.20
N ASP A 332 -15.74 25.56 33.88
CA ASP A 332 -15.02 24.84 32.82
C ASP A 332 -15.88 24.77 31.53
N TYR A 333 -17.11 25.30 31.57
CA TYR A 333 -17.99 25.49 30.41
C TYR A 333 -19.01 26.62 30.61
N GLN A 334 -19.53 27.16 29.49
CA GLN A 334 -20.62 28.13 29.40
C GLN A 334 -21.78 27.57 28.56
N ILE A 335 -23.00 28.09 28.75
CA ILE A 335 -24.17 27.69 27.94
C ILE A 335 -24.68 28.89 27.16
N TRP A 336 -24.71 28.78 25.82
CA TRP A 336 -25.25 29.81 24.92
C TRP A 336 -26.56 29.32 24.29
N LYS A 337 -27.66 30.01 24.57
CA LYS A 337 -29.00 29.62 24.09
C LYS A 337 -29.18 29.95 22.61
N ASN A 338 -30.18 29.33 21.97
CA ASN A 338 -30.58 29.71 20.61
C ASN A 338 -30.84 31.23 20.51
N GLY A 339 -30.46 31.81 19.37
CA GLY A 339 -30.49 33.26 19.14
C GLY A 339 -29.47 34.10 19.94
N SER A 340 -28.82 33.57 20.99
CA SER A 340 -27.83 34.34 21.79
C SER A 340 -26.46 34.47 21.12
N TYR A 341 -26.25 33.82 19.99
CA TYR A 341 -25.04 33.87 19.16
C TYR A 341 -25.40 34.11 17.67
N GLU A 342 -24.38 34.43 16.88
CA GLU A 342 -24.43 34.46 15.41
C GLU A 342 -23.32 33.58 14.84
N ILE A 343 -23.54 32.97 13.69
CA ILE A 343 -22.51 32.15 13.03
C ILE A 343 -21.76 33.02 12.03
N LYS A 344 -20.45 32.87 12.00
CA LYS A 344 -19.56 33.47 10.99
C LYS A 344 -18.71 32.40 10.35
N PHE A 345 -18.45 32.57 9.06
CA PHE A 345 -17.51 31.76 8.33
C PHE A 345 -16.12 32.38 8.46
N VAL A 346 -15.12 31.58 8.82
CA VAL A 346 -13.73 32.01 8.97
C VAL A 346 -12.92 31.37 7.85
N LEU A 347 -12.23 32.21 7.06
CA LEU A 347 -11.36 31.77 5.98
C LEU A 347 -9.91 32.08 6.33
N ASP A 348 -9.01 31.12 6.08
CA ASP A 348 -7.59 31.31 6.33
C ASP A 348 -7.00 32.38 5.41
N ASN A 349 -6.36 33.39 6.00
CA ASN A 349 -5.80 34.52 5.24
C ASN A 349 -4.54 34.19 4.42
N ARG A 350 -4.02 32.97 4.49
CA ARG A 350 -2.93 32.45 3.65
C ARG A 350 -3.44 31.70 2.42
N GLU A 351 -4.73 31.35 2.38
CA GLU A 351 -5.31 30.60 1.27
C GLU A 351 -5.48 31.48 0.02
N VAL A 352 -5.10 30.96 -1.15
CA VAL A 352 -5.04 31.73 -2.41
C VAL A 352 -5.77 30.98 -3.52
N PHE A 353 -6.94 31.49 -3.89
CA PHE A 353 -7.80 30.90 -4.91
C PHE A 353 -7.47 31.33 -6.35
N SER A 354 -6.86 32.51 -6.53
CA SER A 354 -6.41 33.01 -7.84
C SER A 354 -5.11 33.82 -7.70
N LYS A 355 -4.25 33.77 -8.73
CA LYS A 355 -2.97 34.51 -8.78
C LYS A 355 -3.15 36.00 -9.02
N ASP A 356 -4.19 36.38 -9.77
CA ASP A 356 -4.31 37.73 -10.31
C ASP A 356 -5.14 38.67 -9.41
N GLU A 357 -6.06 38.13 -8.59
CA GLU A 357 -6.87 38.93 -7.66
C GLU A 357 -7.07 38.26 -6.29
N ARG A 358 -6.17 38.53 -5.33
CA ARG A 358 -6.27 38.05 -3.93
C ARG A 358 -7.60 38.36 -3.22
N ASN A 359 -8.29 39.43 -3.63
CA ASN A 359 -9.51 39.90 -2.97
C ASN A 359 -10.79 39.51 -3.72
N ALA A 360 -10.72 38.86 -4.89
CA ALA A 360 -11.91 38.48 -5.65
C ALA A 360 -12.78 37.48 -4.88
N PHE A 361 -12.15 36.43 -4.36
CA PHE A 361 -12.81 35.34 -3.63
C PHE A 361 -13.58 35.84 -2.38
N THR A 362 -12.95 36.68 -1.55
CA THR A 362 -13.58 37.33 -0.39
C THR A 362 -14.81 38.14 -0.83
N LYS A 363 -14.67 39.01 -1.84
CA LYS A 363 -15.79 39.84 -2.34
C LYS A 363 -16.93 39.02 -2.94
N GLN A 364 -16.63 37.87 -3.54
CA GLN A 364 -17.62 36.98 -4.15
C GLN A 364 -18.40 36.19 -3.08
N LEU A 365 -17.75 35.70 -2.03
CA LEU A 365 -18.46 35.12 -0.87
C LEU A 365 -19.28 36.18 -0.11
N GLU A 366 -18.78 37.40 0.04
CA GLU A 366 -19.54 38.53 0.61
C GLU A 366 -20.76 38.88 -0.26
N SER A 367 -20.64 38.85 -1.59
CA SER A 367 -21.77 39.12 -2.51
C SER A 367 -22.82 38.00 -2.53
N MET A 368 -22.43 36.76 -2.16
CA MET A 368 -23.34 35.64 -1.90
C MET A 368 -24.07 35.75 -0.54
N GLY A 369 -23.71 36.73 0.30
CA GLY A 369 -24.36 36.99 1.58
C GLY A 369 -23.73 36.29 2.80
N ILE A 370 -22.54 35.71 2.64
CA ILE A 370 -21.83 35.00 3.72
C ILE A 370 -21.19 36.01 4.70
N ASN A 371 -21.44 35.82 6.00
CA ASN A 371 -20.81 36.62 7.07
C ASN A 371 -19.37 36.13 7.32
N LEU A 372 -18.44 36.66 6.52
CA LEU A 372 -17.04 36.24 6.42
C LEU A 372 -16.10 36.96 7.41
N VAL A 373 -15.10 36.23 7.91
CA VAL A 373 -13.99 36.72 8.74
C VAL A 373 -12.68 36.16 8.21
N ASN A 374 -11.81 36.99 7.67
CA ASN A 374 -10.47 36.58 7.21
C ASN A 374 -9.45 36.67 8.36
N ARG A 375 -8.90 35.53 8.81
CA ARG A 375 -7.79 35.48 9.78
C ARG A 375 -6.97 34.21 9.61
N ALA A 376 -5.78 34.13 10.18
CA ALA A 376 -5.01 32.89 10.19
C ALA A 376 -5.69 31.87 11.13
N LEU A 377 -5.79 30.63 10.68
CA LEU A 377 -6.23 29.46 11.44
C LEU A 377 -5.03 28.63 11.92
N PRO A 378 -5.13 27.92 13.06
CA PRO A 378 -4.09 27.01 13.50
C PRO A 378 -3.99 25.78 12.58
N VAL A 379 -5.13 25.27 12.11
CA VAL A 379 -5.31 24.10 11.24
C VAL A 379 -6.56 24.31 10.38
N GLY A 380 -6.59 23.72 9.17
CA GLY A 380 -7.64 23.92 8.17
C GLY A 380 -7.55 25.25 7.42
N ASP A 381 -8.22 25.30 6.26
CA ASP A 381 -8.24 26.47 5.38
C ASP A 381 -9.53 27.31 5.55
N GLY A 382 -10.55 26.76 6.22
CA GLY A 382 -11.66 27.53 6.76
C GLY A 382 -12.60 26.72 7.66
N THR A 383 -13.45 27.42 8.40
CA THR A 383 -14.31 26.84 9.46
C THR A 383 -15.49 27.76 9.78
N TRP A 384 -16.44 27.31 10.60
CA TRP A 384 -17.54 28.14 11.10
C TRP A 384 -17.42 28.32 12.61
N ILE A 385 -17.60 29.55 13.09
CA ILE A 385 -17.59 29.90 14.51
C ILE A 385 -18.95 30.43 14.94
N ALA A 386 -19.34 30.17 16.18
CA ALA A 386 -20.39 30.92 16.86
C ALA A 386 -19.76 32.10 17.61
N VAL A 387 -20.33 33.30 17.45
CA VAL A 387 -19.95 34.52 18.16
C VAL A 387 -21.11 34.93 19.06
N ASN A 388 -20.90 34.96 20.38
CA ASN A 388 -21.92 35.36 21.34
C ASN A 388 -22.32 36.83 21.11
N ARG A 389 -23.61 37.11 20.93
CA ARG A 389 -24.11 38.46 20.60
C ARG A 389 -23.80 39.48 21.70
N HIS A 390 -23.75 39.03 22.96
CA HIS A 390 -23.58 39.87 24.15
C HIS A 390 -22.11 39.96 24.59
N THR A 391 -21.45 38.82 24.80
CA THR A 391 -20.08 38.79 25.35
C THR A 391 -19.00 38.95 24.29
N LYS A 392 -19.34 38.79 23.00
CA LYS A 392 -18.42 38.73 21.86
C LYS A 392 -17.35 37.62 21.94
N GLN A 393 -17.49 36.68 22.88
CA GLN A 393 -16.71 35.45 22.88
C GLN A 393 -17.03 34.61 21.65
N GLU A 394 -16.07 33.79 21.24
CA GLU A 394 -16.15 32.94 20.05
C GLU A 394 -15.98 31.47 20.43
N SER A 395 -16.69 30.59 19.72
CA SER A 395 -16.66 29.14 19.90
C SER A 395 -16.57 28.44 18.54
N MET A 396 -15.77 27.38 18.46
CA MET A 396 -15.63 26.57 17.26
C MET A 396 -16.86 25.69 17.05
N LEU A 397 -17.44 25.71 15.86
CA LEU A 397 -18.44 24.71 15.49
C LEU A 397 -17.76 23.43 15.00
N ASP A 398 -18.56 22.38 14.85
CA ASP A 398 -18.11 21.03 14.48
C ASP A 398 -17.72 20.84 13.01
N PHE A 399 -17.37 21.94 12.34
CA PHE A 399 -17.25 22.04 10.88
C PHE A 399 -15.97 22.80 10.49
N ILE A 400 -15.09 22.13 9.76
CA ILE A 400 -13.85 22.66 9.19
C ILE A 400 -13.65 22.11 7.79
N PHE A 401 -12.94 22.82 6.93
CA PHE A 401 -12.48 22.28 5.67
C PHE A 401 -10.98 22.53 5.44
N GLU A 402 -10.35 21.60 4.73
CA GLU A 402 -9.05 21.76 4.09
C GLU A 402 -9.30 21.74 2.57
N ARG A 403 -8.73 22.70 1.85
CA ARG A 403 -8.75 22.76 0.39
C ARG A 403 -7.41 22.31 -0.16
N LYS A 404 -7.44 21.49 -1.21
CA LYS A 404 -6.25 21.08 -1.96
C LYS A 404 -6.49 21.19 -3.44
N ARG A 405 -5.66 21.97 -4.13
CA ARG A 405 -5.54 21.85 -5.59
C ARG A 405 -4.88 20.51 -5.92
N LEU A 406 -5.26 19.91 -7.05
CA LEU A 406 -4.86 18.53 -7.41
C LEU A 406 -3.33 18.35 -7.54
N ASP A 407 -2.62 19.39 -7.99
CA ASP A 407 -1.16 19.47 -8.06
C ASP A 407 -0.51 19.63 -6.68
N ASP A 408 -1.06 20.48 -5.82
CA ASP A 408 -0.62 20.65 -4.43
C ASP A 408 -0.85 19.40 -3.58
N LEU A 409 -1.94 18.66 -3.86
CA LEU A 409 -2.21 17.34 -3.27
C LEU A 409 -1.12 16.34 -3.67
N ALA A 410 -0.85 16.20 -4.98
CA ALA A 410 0.22 15.32 -5.49
C ALA A 410 1.57 15.62 -4.83
N ALA A 411 1.95 16.90 -4.73
CA ALA A 411 3.18 17.33 -4.06
C ALA A 411 3.19 16.95 -2.56
N SER A 412 2.09 17.22 -1.84
CA SER A 412 1.97 16.94 -0.40
C SER A 412 2.01 15.45 -0.05
N ILE A 413 1.65 14.56 -0.98
CA ILE A 413 1.79 13.11 -0.82
C ILE A 413 3.27 12.70 -0.95
N ILE A 414 3.99 13.29 -1.90
CA ILE A 414 5.40 13.00 -2.19
C ILE A 414 6.34 13.44 -1.06
N ASP A 415 6.08 14.61 -0.45
CA ASP A 415 6.90 15.17 0.62
C ASP A 415 6.38 14.87 2.04
N GLY A 416 5.35 14.03 2.16
CA GLY A 416 4.79 13.57 3.42
C GLY A 416 3.88 14.58 4.15
N ARG A 417 3.76 15.83 3.69
CA ARG A 417 2.91 16.85 4.33
C ARG A 417 1.45 16.44 4.44
N TYR A 418 0.93 15.68 3.47
CA TYR A 418 -0.44 15.15 3.49
C TYR A 418 -0.76 14.40 4.79
N ARG A 419 0.17 13.54 5.28
CA ARG A 419 -0.03 12.77 6.52
C ARG A 419 -0.02 13.68 7.76
N GLU A 420 0.85 14.69 7.80
CA GLU A 420 0.91 15.67 8.90
C GLU A 420 -0.36 16.52 8.98
N GLN A 421 -0.86 16.99 7.84
CA GLN A 421 -2.08 17.79 7.77
C GLN A 421 -3.31 16.97 8.19
N LYS A 422 -3.46 15.75 7.65
CA LYS A 422 -4.52 14.81 8.02
C LYS A 422 -4.56 14.55 9.53
N ASN A 423 -3.43 14.15 10.13
CA ASN A 423 -3.36 13.84 11.56
C ASN A 423 -3.77 15.04 12.43
N ARG A 424 -3.31 16.25 12.06
CA ARG A 424 -3.71 17.48 12.77
C ARG A 424 -5.20 17.81 12.65
N LEU A 425 -5.83 17.50 11.51
CA LEU A 425 -7.29 17.62 11.35
C LEU A 425 -8.04 16.58 12.21
N GLU A 426 -7.61 15.32 12.23
CA GLU A 426 -8.22 14.26 13.06
C GLU A 426 -8.11 14.53 14.57
N LYS A 427 -7.05 15.22 15.00
CA LYS A 427 -6.85 15.64 16.40
C LYS A 427 -7.74 16.82 16.82
N THR A 428 -8.43 17.50 15.90
CA THR A 428 -9.44 18.52 16.26
C THR A 428 -10.67 17.93 16.95
N GLY A 429 -10.96 16.64 16.77
CA GLY A 429 -12.16 16.00 17.33
C GLY A 429 -13.49 16.56 16.79
N MET A 430 -13.47 17.29 15.67
CA MET A 430 -14.69 17.79 15.04
C MET A 430 -15.51 16.64 14.41
N LYS A 431 -16.84 16.78 14.42
CA LYS A 431 -17.75 15.81 13.80
C LYS A 431 -17.68 15.79 12.27
N THR A 432 -17.40 16.94 11.64
CA THR A 432 -17.48 17.11 10.18
C THR A 432 -16.25 17.83 9.66
N ILE A 433 -15.35 17.10 9.00
CA ILE A 433 -14.15 17.63 8.34
C ILE A 433 -14.36 17.50 6.84
N PHE A 434 -14.44 18.59 6.08
CA PHE A 434 -14.54 18.54 4.62
C PHE A 434 -13.14 18.57 3.99
N TYR A 435 -12.88 17.73 2.99
CA TYR A 435 -11.61 17.73 2.25
C TYR A 435 -11.89 18.06 0.79
N ILE A 436 -11.74 19.32 0.40
CA ILE A 436 -12.13 19.81 -0.92
C ILE A 436 -10.94 19.69 -1.88
N VAL A 437 -11.04 18.77 -2.85
CA VAL A 437 -10.04 18.59 -3.90
C VAL A 437 -10.48 19.31 -5.17
N GLU A 438 -9.75 20.37 -5.52
CA GLU A 438 -10.03 21.20 -6.69
C GLU A 438 -9.19 20.75 -7.89
N GLU A 439 -9.87 20.39 -8.97
CA GLU A 439 -9.29 20.01 -10.25
C GLU A 439 -8.98 21.25 -11.09
N GLN A 440 -7.85 21.23 -11.78
CA GLN A 440 -7.54 22.18 -12.86
C GLN A 440 -7.19 21.39 -14.11
N THR A 441 -7.53 21.92 -15.29
CA THR A 441 -7.18 21.33 -16.58
C THR A 441 -5.66 21.35 -16.77
N ALA A 442 -5.00 20.24 -16.41
CA ALA A 442 -3.58 20.01 -16.61
C ALA A 442 -3.37 18.64 -17.28
N SER A 443 -2.57 18.60 -18.34
CA SER A 443 -2.40 17.45 -19.25
C SER A 443 -1.52 16.31 -18.71
N ASP A 444 -0.85 16.48 -17.57
CA ASP A 444 0.26 15.62 -17.12
C ASP A 444 0.12 15.16 -15.65
N LEU A 445 -1.00 14.52 -15.31
CA LEU A 445 -1.25 13.95 -13.97
C LEU A 445 -1.41 12.43 -13.93
N SER A 446 -1.28 11.73 -15.06
CA SER A 446 -1.42 10.26 -15.16
C SER A 446 -0.53 9.50 -14.17
N ALA A 447 0.75 9.89 -14.08
CA ALA A 447 1.79 9.24 -13.28
C ALA A 447 1.59 9.29 -11.75
N HIS A 448 0.70 10.15 -11.23
CA HIS A 448 0.40 10.23 -9.79
C HIS A 448 -1.10 10.01 -9.48
N SER A 449 -1.89 9.61 -10.48
CA SER A 449 -3.33 9.45 -10.36
C SER A 449 -3.73 8.37 -9.33
N GLU A 450 -2.96 7.29 -9.22
CA GLU A 450 -3.18 6.23 -8.22
C GLU A 450 -2.92 6.71 -6.79
N SER A 451 -1.82 7.43 -6.54
CA SER A 451 -1.50 7.97 -5.22
C SER A 451 -2.55 8.98 -4.76
N ILE A 452 -3.04 9.84 -5.66
CA ILE A 452 -4.11 10.80 -5.38
C ILE A 452 -5.43 10.08 -5.07
N LYS A 453 -5.84 9.11 -5.91
CA LYS A 453 -7.03 8.27 -5.68
C LYS A 453 -6.95 7.53 -4.34
N THR A 454 -5.77 7.00 -4.01
CA THR A 454 -5.51 6.31 -2.74
C THR A 454 -5.70 7.25 -1.56
N CYS A 455 -5.12 8.46 -1.59
CA CYS A 455 -5.27 9.45 -0.53
C CYS A 455 -6.71 9.94 -0.38
N MET A 456 -7.44 10.19 -1.48
CA MET A 456 -8.85 10.54 -1.43
C MET A 456 -9.73 9.41 -0.88
N SER A 457 -9.39 8.16 -1.22
CA SER A 457 -10.06 6.97 -0.66
C SER A 457 -9.80 6.90 0.84
N MET A 458 -8.53 6.95 1.28
CA MET A 458 -8.14 6.96 2.70
C MET A 458 -8.80 8.10 3.50
N ASN A 459 -8.91 9.29 2.91
CA ASN A 459 -9.58 10.43 3.56
C ASN A 459 -11.06 10.19 3.85
N THR A 460 -11.71 9.32 3.07
CA THR A 460 -13.17 9.17 3.12
C THR A 460 -13.60 7.82 3.69
N THR A 461 -12.80 6.75 3.54
CA THR A 461 -13.07 5.42 4.12
C THR A 461 -12.49 5.25 5.52
N TYR A 462 -11.28 5.75 5.76
CA TYR A 462 -10.52 5.49 6.98
C TYR A 462 -10.53 6.69 7.92
N SER A 463 -10.39 7.90 7.37
CA SER A 463 -10.66 9.14 8.10
C SER A 463 -12.15 9.45 7.98
N SER A 464 -12.77 10.01 9.02
CA SER A 464 -14.17 10.48 8.95
C SER A 464 -14.32 11.82 8.20
N PHE A 465 -13.59 12.02 7.10
CA PHE A 465 -13.65 13.27 6.34
C PHE A 465 -14.64 13.15 5.17
N HIS A 466 -15.40 14.21 4.93
CA HIS A 466 -16.25 14.36 3.75
C HIS A 466 -15.42 14.94 2.60
N THR A 467 -14.75 14.07 1.84
CA THR A 467 -14.04 14.48 0.63
C THR A 467 -15.04 14.97 -0.43
N LYS A 468 -14.79 16.13 -1.01
CA LYS A 468 -15.59 16.71 -2.11
C LYS A 468 -14.66 17.09 -3.25
N ARG A 469 -15.11 16.89 -4.49
CA ARG A 469 -14.38 17.30 -5.70
C ARG A 469 -15.05 18.51 -6.31
N THR A 470 -14.26 19.45 -6.78
CA THR A 470 -14.72 20.64 -7.51
C THR A 470 -13.85 20.85 -8.74
N LYS A 471 -14.45 21.28 -9.85
CA LYS A 471 -13.80 21.48 -11.15
C LYS A 471 -13.23 22.89 -11.33
N SER A 472 -13.56 23.79 -10.42
CA SER A 472 -13.11 25.18 -10.41
C SER A 472 -13.23 25.81 -9.02
N PRO A 473 -12.53 26.93 -8.76
CA PRO A 473 -12.76 27.77 -7.59
C PRO A 473 -14.22 28.24 -7.44
N ASP A 474 -14.95 28.44 -8.53
CA ASP A 474 -16.36 28.86 -8.50
C ASP A 474 -17.29 27.78 -7.95
N GLU A 475 -17.08 26.51 -8.34
CA GLU A 475 -17.80 25.37 -7.77
C GLU A 475 -17.45 25.18 -6.28
N THR A 476 -16.18 25.44 -5.91
CA THR A 476 -15.76 25.51 -4.49
C THR A 476 -16.51 26.61 -3.72
N MET A 477 -16.70 27.81 -4.29
CA MET A 477 -17.47 28.89 -3.65
C MET A 477 -18.94 28.54 -3.47
N GLN A 478 -19.57 27.97 -4.51
CA GLN A 478 -20.96 27.54 -4.43
C GLN A 478 -21.16 26.47 -3.36
N LEU A 479 -20.27 25.47 -3.29
CA LEU A 479 -20.29 24.44 -2.25
C LEU A 479 -20.14 25.04 -0.84
N ILE A 480 -19.22 25.99 -0.64
CA ILE A 480 -19.05 26.69 0.65
C ILE A 480 -20.32 27.47 1.03
N ASN A 481 -20.98 28.11 0.07
CA ASN A 481 -22.24 28.82 0.30
C ASN A 481 -23.37 27.86 0.71
N GLU A 482 -23.55 26.76 -0.02
CA GLU A 482 -24.57 25.74 0.29
C GLU A 482 -24.36 25.07 1.66
N ILE A 483 -23.12 24.75 2.02
CA ILE A 483 -22.76 24.22 3.35
C ILE A 483 -23.02 25.27 4.44
N THR A 484 -22.64 26.53 4.20
CA THR A 484 -22.87 27.64 5.13
C THR A 484 -24.36 27.81 5.43
N ASP A 485 -25.21 27.76 4.40
CA ASP A 485 -26.66 27.86 4.51
C ASP A 485 -27.27 26.70 5.32
N GLN A 486 -26.74 25.49 5.17
CA GLN A 486 -27.13 24.33 5.98
C GLN A 486 -26.69 24.48 7.44
N ILE A 487 -25.46 24.94 7.70
CA ILE A 487 -24.95 25.18 9.07
C ILE A 487 -25.79 26.26 9.77
N TYR A 488 -26.16 27.36 9.08
CA TYR A 488 -27.10 28.34 9.62
C TYR A 488 -28.43 27.70 10.04
N ARG A 489 -29.02 26.82 9.22
CA ARG A 489 -30.26 26.11 9.55
C ARG A 489 -30.08 25.18 10.75
N ILE A 490 -29.05 24.33 10.74
CA ILE A 490 -28.73 23.35 11.81
C ILE A 490 -28.59 24.03 13.18
N TYR A 491 -27.90 25.17 13.24
CA TYR A 491 -27.58 25.84 14.50
C TYR A 491 -28.55 26.95 14.88
N SER A 492 -29.49 27.36 14.01
CA SER A 492 -30.51 28.37 14.32
C SER A 492 -31.36 28.03 15.55
N GLY A 493 -31.66 26.74 15.77
CA GLY A 493 -32.46 26.24 16.88
C GLY A 493 -31.68 25.69 18.09
N LYS A 494 -30.35 25.52 17.98
CA LYS A 494 -29.53 24.79 18.97
C LYS A 494 -29.09 25.64 20.17
N THR A 495 -28.76 24.97 21.26
CA THR A 495 -28.09 25.55 22.44
C THR A 495 -26.69 24.94 22.53
N LEU A 496 -25.67 25.79 22.59
CA LEU A 496 -24.26 25.39 22.64
C LEU A 496 -23.78 25.27 24.09
N MET A 497 -22.97 24.26 24.36
CA MET A 497 -22.19 24.10 25.59
C MET A 497 -20.72 24.32 25.25
N VAL A 498 -20.23 25.53 25.54
CA VAL A 498 -18.89 26.01 25.17
C VAL A 498 -17.91 25.71 26.29
N LEU A 499 -17.03 24.73 26.08
CA LEU A 499 -16.00 24.30 27.02
C LEU A 499 -14.81 25.29 27.05
N GLU A 500 -14.32 25.59 28.26
CA GLU A 500 -13.14 26.41 28.54
C GLU A 500 -12.29 25.74 29.66
N PRO A 501 -11.70 24.55 29.41
CA PRO A 501 -10.93 23.83 30.41
C PRO A 501 -9.61 24.54 30.72
N ARG A 502 -9.21 24.53 32.00
CA ARG A 502 -8.05 25.30 32.49
C ARG A 502 -6.69 24.63 32.31
N SER A 503 -6.63 23.38 31.86
CA SER A 503 -5.39 22.57 31.88
C SER A 503 -5.37 21.47 30.81
N LEU A 504 -5.60 21.83 29.55
CA LEU A 504 -5.23 20.98 28.42
C LEU A 504 -3.77 21.24 28.05
N ILE A 505 -2.98 20.20 27.87
CA ILE A 505 -1.55 20.27 27.50
C ILE A 505 -1.33 19.67 26.11
N THR A 506 -2.12 18.66 25.73
CA THR A 506 -1.98 17.96 24.45
C THR A 506 -3.24 17.99 23.59
N GLN A 507 -3.06 17.79 22.28
CA GLN A 507 -4.16 17.67 21.31
C GLN A 507 -5.01 16.40 21.55
N ASP A 508 -4.40 15.34 22.10
CA ASP A 508 -5.12 14.09 22.40
C ASP A 508 -5.98 14.23 23.66
N GLU A 509 -5.53 14.96 24.69
CA GLU A 509 -6.38 15.37 25.82
C GLU A 509 -7.57 16.21 25.37
N TYR A 510 -7.34 17.18 24.46
CA TYR A 510 -8.39 18.02 23.88
C TYR A 510 -9.48 17.19 23.20
N LYS A 511 -9.09 16.25 22.33
CA LYS A 511 -9.98 15.34 21.61
C LYS A 511 -10.74 14.42 22.56
N ASN A 512 -10.04 13.76 23.48
CA ASN A 512 -10.64 12.78 24.38
C ASN A 512 -11.61 13.40 25.38
N LEU A 513 -11.32 14.62 25.88
CA LEU A 513 -12.27 15.37 26.71
C LEU A 513 -13.53 15.76 25.92
N LEU A 514 -13.39 16.19 24.67
CA LEU A 514 -14.51 16.58 23.81
C LEU A 514 -15.47 15.41 23.52
N ILE A 515 -14.92 14.23 23.23
CA ILE A 515 -15.69 12.99 23.01
C ILE A 515 -16.47 12.62 24.29
N ARG A 516 -15.78 12.53 25.44
CA ARG A 516 -16.41 12.20 26.72
C ARG A 516 -17.54 13.16 27.09
N MET A 517 -17.33 14.47 26.94
CA MET A 517 -18.36 15.46 27.25
C MET A 517 -19.57 15.37 26.31
N ARG A 518 -19.40 14.91 25.06
CA ARG A 518 -20.51 14.66 24.12
C ARG A 518 -21.32 13.40 24.47
N GLU A 519 -20.67 12.38 25.03
CA GLU A 519 -21.34 11.17 25.51
C GLU A 519 -22.16 11.42 26.77
N GLU A 520 -21.62 12.24 27.69
CA GLU A 520 -22.28 12.68 28.94
C GLU A 520 -23.47 13.61 28.66
N TYR A 521 -23.32 14.58 27.74
CA TYR A 521 -24.33 15.60 27.43
C TYR A 521 -24.93 15.43 26.03
N ARG A 522 -25.47 14.24 25.73
CA ARG A 522 -26.12 13.91 24.44
C ARG A 522 -27.30 14.80 24.04
N ASP A 523 -27.88 15.55 24.98
CA ASP A 523 -28.96 16.51 24.73
C ASP A 523 -28.48 17.89 24.24
N LYS A 524 -27.16 18.14 24.21
CA LYS A 524 -26.56 19.45 23.94
C LYS A 524 -25.45 19.39 22.89
N GLU A 525 -25.24 20.52 22.23
CA GLU A 525 -24.17 20.67 21.25
C GLU A 525 -22.89 21.13 21.96
N VAL A 526 -22.01 20.18 22.27
CA VAL A 526 -20.77 20.42 23.03
C VAL A 526 -19.61 20.79 22.08
N VAL A 527 -19.02 21.95 22.33
CA VAL A 527 -18.02 22.64 21.50
C VAL A 527 -16.99 23.34 22.39
N TYR A 528 -15.82 23.72 21.87
CA TYR A 528 -14.82 24.51 22.62
C TYR A 528 -14.90 26.01 22.32
N SER A 529 -14.33 26.84 23.21
CA SER A 529 -13.99 28.23 22.86
C SER A 529 -12.97 28.28 21.71
N TYR A 530 -13.01 29.35 20.90
CA TYR A 530 -12.02 29.55 19.84
C TYR A 530 -10.60 29.66 20.39
N ASN A 531 -10.41 30.32 21.54
CA ASN A 531 -9.10 30.49 22.15
C ASN A 531 -8.46 29.14 22.54
N THR A 532 -9.24 28.23 23.14
CA THR A 532 -8.76 26.88 23.49
C THR A 532 -8.39 26.07 22.24
N PHE A 533 -9.11 26.23 21.13
CA PHE A 533 -8.76 25.62 19.85
C PHE A 533 -7.47 26.21 19.26
N ASP A 534 -7.35 27.55 19.24
CA ASP A 534 -6.18 28.24 18.69
C ASP A 534 -4.90 27.93 19.47
N GLU A 535 -4.95 27.90 20.80
CA GLU A 535 -3.82 27.58 21.66
C GLU A 535 -3.31 26.13 21.46
N ILE A 536 -4.22 25.15 21.41
CA ILE A 536 -3.86 23.72 21.39
C ILE A 536 -3.53 23.20 19.98
N MET A 537 -4.20 23.70 18.93
CA MET A 537 -4.00 23.24 17.55
C MET A 537 -2.82 23.93 16.84
N ASN A 538 -2.21 24.93 17.48
CA ASN A 538 -1.04 25.64 16.96
C ASN A 538 0.19 24.70 16.85
N LYS A 539 0.92 24.82 15.74
CA LYS A 539 2.12 24.02 15.41
C LYS A 539 3.29 24.20 16.39
N SER A 540 3.17 25.13 17.34
CA SER A 540 4.18 25.43 18.37
C SER A 540 3.91 24.76 19.74
N ALA A 541 2.70 24.25 19.98
CA ALA A 541 2.29 23.73 21.29
C ALA A 541 2.87 22.34 21.63
N THR A 542 3.31 21.58 20.62
CA THR A 542 3.68 20.16 20.74
C THR A 542 5.20 19.93 20.60
N ILE A 543 6.02 20.78 21.22
CA ILE A 543 7.48 20.58 21.29
C ILE A 543 7.87 19.98 22.64
N THR A 544 8.49 18.81 22.63
CA THR A 544 8.93 18.16 23.88
C THR A 544 10.20 18.82 24.44
N VAL A 545 10.42 18.73 25.76
CA VAL A 545 11.66 19.24 26.39
C VAL A 545 12.93 18.59 25.79
N LYS A 546 12.81 17.37 25.25
CA LYS A 546 13.86 16.67 24.49
C LYS A 546 14.21 17.40 23.18
N GLU A 547 13.20 17.83 22.42
CA GLU A 547 13.39 18.60 21.18
C GLU A 547 13.87 20.02 21.44
N VAL A 548 13.35 20.69 22.48
CA VAL A 548 13.90 21.99 22.94
C VAL A 548 15.39 21.84 23.22
N PHE A 549 15.80 20.76 23.91
CA PHE A 549 17.21 20.57 24.24
C PHE A 549 18.09 20.33 23.02
N VAL A 550 17.64 19.53 22.04
CA VAL A 550 18.35 19.37 20.76
C VAL A 550 18.50 20.71 20.05
N ARG A 551 17.44 21.54 20.01
CA ARG A 551 17.52 22.89 19.41
C ARG A 551 18.46 23.84 20.16
N ILE A 552 18.47 23.80 21.50
CA ILE A 552 19.43 24.55 22.33
C ILE A 552 20.87 24.11 22.03
N LEU A 553 21.14 22.80 21.95
CA LEU A 553 22.47 22.29 21.63
C LEU A 553 22.93 22.73 20.23
N MET A 554 22.03 22.75 19.25
CA MET A 554 22.30 23.19 17.88
C MET A 554 22.55 24.71 17.74
N THR A 555 22.29 25.54 18.76
CA THR A 555 22.74 26.95 18.73
C THR A 555 24.24 27.09 18.92
N ILE A 556 24.94 26.03 19.37
CA ILE A 556 26.38 26.03 19.60
C ILE A 556 27.11 25.70 18.29
N LYS A 557 27.91 26.66 17.80
CA LYS A 557 28.67 26.54 16.54
C LYS A 557 29.55 25.28 16.54
N GLY A 558 29.25 24.36 15.64
CA GLY A 558 29.96 23.07 15.47
C GLY A 558 29.17 21.85 15.95
N ILE A 559 28.03 22.05 16.63
CA ILE A 559 27.06 21.01 16.98
C ILE A 559 25.95 20.98 15.92
N GLY A 560 26.09 20.09 14.94
CA GLY A 560 24.99 19.74 14.02
C GLY A 560 23.96 18.84 14.69
N LEU A 561 22.87 18.52 13.97
CA LEU A 561 21.76 17.71 14.47
C LEU A 561 22.24 16.37 15.05
N GLU A 562 23.08 15.64 14.33
CA GLU A 562 23.68 14.36 14.75
C GLU A 562 24.39 14.46 16.11
N LYS A 563 25.20 15.52 16.30
CA LYS A 563 25.91 15.77 17.56
C LYS A 563 24.98 16.19 18.69
N ALA A 564 23.94 16.96 18.39
CA ALA A 564 22.92 17.35 19.36
C ALA A 564 22.09 16.14 19.82
N ILE A 565 21.75 15.23 18.91
CA ILE A 565 21.11 13.95 19.22
C ILE A 565 22.05 13.07 20.07
N ALA A 566 23.34 12.96 19.71
CA ALA A 566 24.31 12.19 20.50
C ALA A 566 24.50 12.75 21.93
N ILE A 567 24.54 14.07 22.11
CA ILE A 567 24.61 14.67 23.45
C ILE A 567 23.30 14.45 24.23
N GLN A 568 22.15 14.61 23.57
CA GLN A 568 20.84 14.37 24.19
C GLN A 568 20.63 12.89 24.53
N SER A 569 21.18 11.95 23.76
CA SER A 569 21.02 10.51 24.01
C SER A 569 21.62 10.10 25.35
N HIS A 570 22.76 10.70 25.75
CA HIS A 570 23.34 10.56 27.09
C HIS A 570 22.64 11.44 28.14
N TYR A 571 22.28 12.68 27.79
CA TYR A 571 21.66 13.64 28.71
C TYR A 571 20.25 14.01 28.21
N LYS A 572 19.24 13.19 28.51
CA LYS A 572 17.88 13.32 27.91
C LYS A 572 17.23 14.71 28.03
N VAL A 573 17.61 15.53 29.02
CA VAL A 573 17.10 16.90 29.26
C VAL A 573 18.22 17.80 29.80
N PRO A 574 18.13 19.15 29.68
CA PRO A 574 19.21 20.07 30.06
C PRO A 574 19.63 19.93 31.53
N ARG A 575 18.65 19.64 32.42
CA ARG A 575 18.89 19.41 33.86
C ARG A 575 19.88 18.28 34.12
N ASN A 576 19.86 17.21 33.31
CA ASN A 576 20.74 16.06 33.52
C ASN A 576 22.20 16.40 33.20
N LEU A 577 22.43 17.17 32.13
CA LEU A 577 23.76 17.69 31.79
C LEU A 577 24.29 18.64 32.87
N ILE A 578 23.45 19.55 33.38
CA ILE A 578 23.83 20.50 34.45
C ILE A 578 24.16 19.75 35.76
N LEU A 579 23.38 18.72 36.12
CA LEU A 579 23.66 17.90 37.31
C LEU A 579 24.95 17.08 37.18
N ALA A 580 25.27 16.60 35.98
CA ALA A 580 26.54 15.94 35.71
C ALA A 580 27.73 16.90 35.91
N TYR A 581 27.65 18.12 35.35
CA TYR A 581 28.66 19.15 35.59
C TYR A 581 28.82 19.52 37.07
N LYS A 582 27.72 19.63 37.83
CA LYS A 582 27.79 19.90 39.28
C LYS A 582 28.49 18.77 40.05
N LYS A 583 28.15 17.50 39.78
CA LYS A 583 28.82 16.34 40.39
C LYS A 583 30.33 16.27 40.08
N CYS A 584 30.75 16.76 38.91
CA CYS A 584 32.17 16.88 38.59
C CYS A 584 32.85 18.01 39.38
N HIS A 585 32.15 19.12 39.61
CA HIS A 585 32.69 20.28 40.32
C HIS A 585 32.88 20.01 41.83
N GLU A 586 31.97 19.25 42.45
CA GLU A 586 32.05 18.82 43.86
C GLU A 586 33.25 17.89 44.15
N LYS A 587 33.83 17.25 43.12
CA LYS A 587 34.95 16.29 43.28
C LYS A 587 36.36 16.91 43.23
N ASN A 588 36.53 18.16 42.80
CA ASN A 588 37.85 18.83 42.79
C ASN A 588 37.70 20.33 43.11
N PRO A 589 37.77 20.73 44.39
CA PRO A 589 37.53 22.13 44.79
C PRO A 589 38.70 23.11 44.57
N GLN A 590 39.90 22.64 44.21
CA GLN A 590 41.12 23.47 44.32
C GLN A 590 41.53 24.25 43.06
N ASP A 591 41.14 23.84 41.86
CA ASP A 591 41.51 24.58 40.64
C ASP A 591 40.47 25.65 40.28
N GLY A 592 40.68 26.85 40.84
CA GLY A 592 39.92 28.07 40.53
C GLY A 592 40.15 28.64 39.11
N LYS A 593 40.27 27.77 38.10
CA LYS A 593 40.40 28.14 36.68
C LYS A 593 39.47 27.29 35.83
N ILE A 594 38.57 27.95 35.11
CA ILE A 594 37.68 27.29 34.14
C ILE A 594 38.50 26.92 32.89
N GLN A 595 39.17 25.76 32.92
CA GLN A 595 39.63 25.05 31.74
C GLN A 595 38.72 23.85 31.47
N PRO A 596 38.26 23.64 30.23
CA PRO A 596 37.36 22.52 29.94
C PRO A 596 38.16 21.21 29.90
N HIS A 597 37.79 20.23 30.73
CA HIS A 597 38.25 18.85 30.59
C HIS A 597 37.65 18.21 29.32
N TYR A 598 38.21 18.62 28.17
CA TYR A 598 37.79 18.22 26.82
C TYR A 598 38.20 16.77 26.49
N GLU A 599 39.15 16.21 27.24
CA GLU A 599 39.82 14.94 26.92
C GLU A 599 38.97 13.71 27.26
N ASN A 600 38.27 13.71 28.41
CA ASN A 600 37.39 12.60 28.79
C ASN A 600 36.18 12.42 27.85
N LEU A 601 35.78 13.48 27.14
CA LEU A 601 34.75 13.43 26.08
C LEU A 601 35.30 12.98 24.72
N LYS A 602 36.61 13.10 24.50
CA LYS A 602 37.28 12.75 23.24
C LYS A 602 37.53 11.24 23.13
N ASN A 603 37.83 10.59 24.25
CA ASN A 603 38.17 9.16 24.29
C ASN A 603 36.98 8.22 24.05
N GLY A 604 35.73 8.71 24.12
CA GLY A 604 34.53 7.93 23.76
C GLY A 604 34.11 8.03 22.29
N LEU A 605 34.79 8.85 21.48
CA LEU A 605 34.39 9.18 20.10
C LEU A 605 35.62 9.31 19.18
N VAL A 606 36.19 8.17 18.77
CA VAL A 606 37.21 8.10 17.72
C VAL A 606 36.73 7.15 16.61
N TRP A 607 36.86 7.60 15.37
CA TRP A 607 36.54 6.87 14.14
C TRP A 607 37.85 6.63 13.41
N ASN A 608 38.24 5.38 13.17
CA ASN A 608 39.41 5.07 12.35
C ASN A 608 39.00 4.90 10.88
N LYS A 609 39.84 5.40 9.99
CA LYS A 609 39.83 5.13 8.56
C LYS A 609 41.19 4.52 8.19
N ASP A 610 41.20 3.87 7.03
CA ASP A 610 42.33 3.20 6.40
C ASP A 610 42.66 1.84 7.06
N GLY A 611 42.99 0.83 6.25
CA GLY A 611 43.22 -0.53 6.72
C GLY A 611 44.15 -1.31 5.79
N ASP A 612 44.69 -2.42 6.31
CA ASP A 612 45.11 -3.62 5.58
C ASP A 612 45.50 -4.74 6.58
N ASN A 613 45.18 -5.98 6.20
CA ASN A 613 45.62 -7.32 6.65
C ASN A 613 46.10 -7.66 8.09
N ASP A 614 45.40 -8.69 8.62
CA ASP A 614 45.89 -9.91 9.28
C ASP A 614 46.48 -9.96 10.72
N ASN A 615 46.13 -11.09 11.35
CA ASN A 615 46.68 -11.78 12.53
C ASN A 615 46.29 -11.34 13.97
N ILE A 616 45.30 -12.06 14.50
CA ILE A 616 45.43 -13.09 15.57
C ILE A 616 46.18 -12.72 16.87
N ASN A 617 45.46 -12.82 18.00
CA ASN A 617 45.90 -13.01 19.41
C ASN A 617 46.88 -11.95 20.00
N ASP A 618 46.74 -11.49 21.25
CA ASP A 618 46.89 -12.30 22.46
C ASP A 618 46.33 -11.63 23.74
N ILE A 619 46.44 -12.33 24.85
CA ILE A 619 45.60 -12.32 26.04
C ILE A 619 46.18 -11.44 27.17
N SER A 620 45.28 -10.90 28.01
CA SER A 620 45.49 -10.46 29.41
C SER A 620 46.66 -9.52 29.77
N LYS A 621 46.33 -8.38 30.40
CA LYS A 621 47.04 -7.92 31.62
C LYS A 621 46.06 -7.34 32.65
N LEU A 622 45.70 -8.18 33.62
CA LEU A 622 45.24 -7.79 34.97
C LEU A 622 46.43 -7.18 35.75
N PRO A 623 46.22 -6.43 36.86
CA PRO A 623 46.03 -7.07 38.17
C PRO A 623 44.98 -6.46 39.11
N HIS A 624 44.64 -7.24 40.14
CA HIS A 624 43.75 -6.97 41.28
C HIS A 624 44.37 -6.08 42.38
N HIS A 625 43.52 -5.55 43.28
CA HIS A 625 43.46 -5.84 44.75
C HIS A 625 42.62 -4.77 45.50
N ASP A 626 41.54 -5.14 46.20
CA ASP A 626 41.40 -5.23 47.70
C ASP A 626 41.02 -3.85 48.33
N ASP A 627 40.43 -3.64 49.52
CA ASP A 627 39.73 -4.42 50.57
C ASP A 627 38.88 -3.39 51.39
N ALA A 628 38.18 -3.70 52.49
CA ALA A 628 37.05 -4.62 52.77
C ALA A 628 36.59 -4.38 54.23
N ASP A 629 35.33 -4.61 54.61
CA ASP A 629 35.02 -4.93 56.03
C ASP A 629 33.66 -5.63 56.32
N LYS A 630 33.55 -6.18 57.53
CA LYS A 630 32.71 -7.35 57.91
C LYS A 630 31.44 -7.04 58.73
N ALA A 631 30.50 -8.00 58.80
CA ALA A 631 30.11 -8.67 60.07
C ALA A 631 29.06 -9.81 59.93
N ASN A 632 29.50 -11.04 60.23
CA ASN A 632 28.83 -12.16 60.95
C ASN A 632 27.36 -12.60 60.71
N GLY A 633 27.16 -13.92 60.52
CA GLY A 633 25.82 -14.57 60.66
C GLY A 633 25.65 -16.04 60.21
N ASN A 634 26.65 -16.91 60.37
CA ASN A 634 26.60 -18.35 60.02
C ASN A 634 26.17 -19.22 61.23
N PRO A 635 26.00 -20.57 61.14
CA PRO A 635 25.57 -21.43 60.02
C PRO A 635 24.53 -22.51 60.48
N THR A 636 24.13 -23.46 59.60
CA THR A 636 24.13 -24.95 59.79
C THR A 636 23.23 -25.64 58.74
N THR A 637 23.53 -26.80 58.13
CA THR A 637 24.78 -27.55 57.82
C THR A 637 24.45 -28.78 56.96
N HIS A 638 25.45 -29.34 56.25
CA HIS A 638 25.55 -30.74 55.76
C HIS A 638 24.56 -31.25 54.67
N GLU A 639 24.89 -32.27 53.86
CA GLU A 639 26.14 -32.62 53.13
C GLU A 639 25.83 -33.74 52.10
N SER A 640 26.68 -33.89 51.08
CA SER A 640 27.00 -35.13 50.29
C SER A 640 25.91 -36.19 49.93
N ASN A 641 25.70 -36.38 48.61
CA ASN A 641 26.09 -37.56 47.78
C ASN A 641 26.42 -38.93 48.45
N PRO A 642 26.40 -40.07 47.71
CA PRO A 642 25.60 -40.46 46.53
C PRO A 642 25.19 -41.98 46.55
N GLU A 643 24.96 -42.56 45.36
CA GLU A 643 25.09 -43.99 44.97
C GLU A 643 23.89 -44.98 44.97
N SER A 644 23.98 -45.81 43.93
CA SER A 644 23.09 -46.82 43.33
C SER A 644 22.78 -48.08 44.15
N HIS A 645 21.76 -48.88 43.75
CA HIS A 645 21.97 -50.31 43.37
C HIS A 645 20.70 -51.07 42.85
N SER A 646 20.91 -51.85 41.77
CA SER A 646 20.39 -53.21 41.42
C SER A 646 18.92 -53.69 41.61
N SER A 647 18.39 -54.30 40.54
CA SER A 647 17.37 -55.39 40.48
C SER A 647 17.93 -56.75 41.01
N PRO A 648 17.26 -57.95 40.98
CA PRO A 648 15.98 -58.35 40.35
C PRO A 648 15.09 -59.37 41.16
N GLU A 649 14.17 -60.07 40.46
CA GLU A 649 13.37 -61.27 40.82
C GLU A 649 12.10 -61.13 41.70
N SER A 650 11.14 -62.07 41.72
CA SER A 650 10.31 -62.73 40.66
C SER A 650 9.19 -63.57 41.32
N HIS A 651 8.03 -63.79 40.68
CA HIS A 651 7.24 -65.06 40.69
C HIS A 651 5.79 -64.97 40.13
N ASN A 652 5.45 -65.89 39.20
CA ASN A 652 4.19 -66.68 39.03
C ASN A 652 2.79 -65.97 39.05
N LYS A 653 1.76 -66.38 38.27
CA LYS A 653 1.47 -67.69 37.62
C LYS A 653 0.38 -67.58 36.51
N ASP A 654 0.19 -68.64 35.73
CA ASP A 654 -0.66 -68.75 34.52
C ASP A 654 -2.20 -68.78 34.72
N SER A 655 -2.96 -68.50 33.66
CA SER A 655 -3.95 -69.45 33.07
C SER A 655 -4.51 -68.99 31.70
N LYS A 656 -5.40 -69.78 31.07
CA LYS A 656 -5.62 -69.87 29.61
C LYS A 656 -7.09 -69.66 29.17
N LEU A 657 -7.27 -69.18 27.93
CA LEU A 657 -8.21 -69.61 26.87
C LEU A 657 -9.76 -69.66 27.10
N VAL A 658 -10.48 -69.04 26.13
CA VAL A 658 -11.56 -69.63 25.29
C VAL A 658 -13.07 -69.52 25.69
N GLU A 659 -13.87 -69.16 24.66
CA GLU A 659 -15.30 -69.42 24.34
C GLU A 659 -16.50 -68.83 25.13
N THR A 660 -17.18 -67.89 24.45
CA THR A 660 -18.62 -67.85 24.02
C THR A 660 -19.84 -67.94 24.98
N GLN A 661 -20.92 -67.32 24.48
CA GLN A 661 -22.37 -67.51 24.75
C GLN A 661 -23.06 -66.79 25.93
N ASN A 662 -23.75 -65.69 25.59
CA ASN A 662 -25.22 -65.56 25.45
C ASN A 662 -26.22 -65.65 26.64
N ASN A 663 -27.26 -64.81 26.48
CA ASN A 663 -28.60 -64.78 27.11
C ASN A 663 -28.63 -64.33 28.60
N ILE A 664 -29.72 -63.84 29.19
CA ILE A 664 -31.18 -63.76 28.86
C ILE A 664 -31.62 -62.30 29.21
N ASP A 665 -32.38 -61.54 28.41
CA ASP A 665 -33.87 -61.45 28.29
C ASP A 665 -34.62 -61.33 29.66
N GLU A 666 -35.85 -60.83 29.83
CA GLU A 666 -37.05 -60.79 28.97
C GLU A 666 -38.12 -59.78 29.51
N GLU A 667 -39.37 -59.86 29.03
CA GLU A 667 -40.61 -59.07 29.37
C GLU A 667 -40.77 -57.70 28.65
N SER A 668 -41.57 -57.48 27.58
CA SER A 668 -42.80 -58.13 27.02
C SER A 668 -44.14 -57.65 27.68
N ILE A 669 -45.34 -57.60 27.04
CA ILE A 669 -45.79 -57.80 25.65
C ILE A 669 -47.26 -57.30 25.41
N ASP A 670 -47.69 -57.25 24.13
CA ASP A 670 -49.04 -57.26 23.49
C ASP A 670 -50.14 -56.16 23.63
N GLU A 671 -50.38 -55.51 22.48
CA GLU A 671 -51.56 -55.52 21.59
C GLU A 671 -52.99 -55.90 22.07
N GLU A 672 -54.00 -55.15 21.57
CA GLU A 672 -55.18 -55.75 20.88
C GLU A 672 -56.01 -54.73 20.03
N SER A 673 -56.20 -55.02 18.71
CA SER A 673 -57.42 -54.72 17.89
C SER A 673 -57.80 -53.25 17.50
N ILE A 674 -58.51 -52.89 16.39
CA ILE A 674 -59.03 -53.58 15.17
C ILE A 674 -59.48 -52.56 14.06
N ASN A 675 -59.57 -52.99 12.77
CA ASN A 675 -60.28 -52.40 11.59
C ASN A 675 -59.78 -51.08 10.92
N GLU A 676 -59.86 -50.85 9.58
CA GLU A 676 -60.23 -51.67 8.39
C GLU A 676 -59.70 -51.03 7.05
N LYS A 677 -59.73 -51.75 5.90
CA LYS A 677 -59.23 -51.28 4.56
C LYS A 677 -60.28 -50.50 3.74
N PRO A 678 -59.94 -49.81 2.60
CA PRO A 678 -59.82 -50.46 1.26
C PRO A 678 -58.68 -49.88 0.33
N THR A 679 -57.79 -50.68 -0.28
CA THR A 679 -57.77 -51.38 -1.61
C THR A 679 -57.20 -50.61 -2.83
N GLU A 680 -56.28 -51.31 -3.54
CA GLU A 680 -56.07 -51.36 -5.01
C GLU A 680 -55.58 -50.08 -5.74
N GLU A 681 -54.63 -50.15 -6.68
CA GLU A 681 -54.16 -51.28 -7.51
C GLU A 681 -52.65 -51.10 -7.80
N GLU A 682 -51.72 -51.52 -6.93
CA GLU A 682 -51.11 -52.87 -6.79
C GLU A 682 -50.51 -53.53 -8.06
N ALA A 683 -49.25 -53.16 -8.32
CA ALA A 683 -48.08 -54.06 -8.20
C ALA A 683 -47.64 -55.00 -9.36
N LYS A 684 -46.40 -55.49 -9.18
CA LYS A 684 -45.62 -56.53 -9.90
C LYS A 684 -44.77 -56.06 -11.09
N ASN A 685 -43.57 -56.60 -11.32
CA ASN A 685 -42.61 -57.31 -10.46
C ASN A 685 -41.22 -57.27 -11.13
N LEU A 686 -40.15 -57.63 -10.41
CA LEU A 686 -38.86 -57.96 -11.03
C LEU A 686 -38.94 -59.29 -11.79
N GLU A 687 -38.19 -59.44 -12.89
CA GLU A 687 -37.24 -60.56 -13.11
C GLU A 687 -36.45 -60.44 -14.43
N VAL A 688 -35.14 -60.74 -14.35
CA VAL A 688 -34.24 -61.38 -15.36
C VAL A 688 -33.99 -60.73 -16.73
N GLN A 689 -32.70 -60.75 -17.14
CA GLN A 689 -32.18 -60.35 -18.45
C GLN A 689 -32.48 -61.40 -19.54
N ASP A 690 -32.69 -60.95 -20.79
CA ASP A 690 -32.18 -61.69 -21.96
C ASP A 690 -32.06 -60.83 -23.24
N ILE A 691 -30.88 -60.95 -23.86
CA ILE A 691 -30.58 -61.10 -25.30
C ILE A 691 -30.99 -60.00 -26.32
N ILE A 692 -30.01 -59.73 -27.19
CA ILE A 692 -29.97 -58.82 -28.34
C ILE A 692 -30.57 -59.54 -29.57
N ASP A 693 -31.23 -58.85 -30.52
CA ASP A 693 -30.87 -58.87 -31.96
C ASP A 693 -31.91 -58.28 -32.94
N GLU A 694 -31.41 -58.00 -34.14
CA GLU A 694 -32.07 -57.73 -35.43
C GLU A 694 -32.65 -56.33 -35.70
N GLU A 695 -31.77 -55.51 -36.29
CA GLU A 695 -32.04 -54.51 -37.32
C GLU A 695 -33.01 -55.01 -38.43
N VAL A 696 -33.55 -54.08 -39.25
CA VAL A 696 -33.49 -54.08 -40.74
C VAL A 696 -34.69 -53.36 -41.43
N GLN A 697 -34.35 -52.29 -42.18
CA GLN A 697 -34.99 -51.74 -43.41
C GLN A 697 -36.25 -50.82 -43.43
N ASN A 698 -35.98 -49.56 -43.85
CA ASN A 698 -36.34 -48.93 -45.14
C ASN A 698 -37.83 -48.88 -45.60
N GLU A 699 -38.40 -47.81 -46.19
CA GLU A 699 -37.80 -46.64 -46.87
C GLU A 699 -38.85 -45.57 -47.32
N SER A 700 -38.36 -44.33 -47.53
CA SER A 700 -38.86 -43.29 -48.47
C SER A 700 -40.16 -42.52 -48.10
N THR A 701 -40.29 -41.19 -48.27
CA THR A 701 -39.76 -40.26 -49.30
C THR A 701 -39.62 -38.78 -48.82
N HIS A 702 -38.64 -38.04 -49.37
CA HIS A 702 -38.51 -36.57 -49.62
C HIS A 702 -39.10 -35.48 -48.65
N ASP A 703 -38.46 -34.33 -48.37
CA ASP A 703 -37.52 -33.57 -49.23
C ASP A 703 -36.50 -32.62 -48.52
N LYS A 704 -35.24 -32.64 -48.99
CA LYS A 704 -34.16 -31.59 -49.06
C LYS A 704 -33.91 -30.60 -47.88
N SER A 705 -32.81 -30.74 -47.11
CA SER A 705 -31.41 -30.24 -47.32
C SER A 705 -31.17 -28.78 -46.85
N ASN A 706 -30.13 -28.42 -46.09
CA ASN A 706 -28.74 -28.93 -46.07
C ASN A 706 -28.22 -29.36 -44.69
N SER A 707 -27.48 -30.47 -44.68
CA SER A 707 -26.63 -30.91 -43.57
C SER A 707 -25.21 -30.33 -43.66
N VAL A 708 -24.66 -29.84 -42.56
CA VAL A 708 -23.20 -29.82 -42.35
C VAL A 708 -22.85 -31.01 -41.44
N LYS A 709 -21.76 -31.71 -41.75
CA LYS A 709 -21.40 -32.98 -41.11
C LYS A 709 -20.77 -32.73 -39.74
N SER A 710 -21.22 -33.44 -38.71
CA SER A 710 -20.45 -33.62 -37.47
C SER A 710 -19.23 -34.49 -37.76
N GLY A 711 -18.04 -33.89 -37.76
CA GLY A 711 -16.78 -34.63 -37.80
C GLY A 711 -16.50 -35.29 -36.45
N GLY A 712 -15.88 -36.47 -36.46
CA GLY A 712 -15.32 -37.07 -35.24
C GLY A 712 -14.20 -36.21 -34.64
N ASN A 713 -13.89 -36.43 -33.36
CA ASN A 713 -12.90 -35.63 -32.65
C ASN A 713 -11.47 -36.10 -32.98
N LYS A 714 -10.99 -35.68 -34.16
CA LYS A 714 -9.71 -36.04 -34.79
C LYS A 714 -8.45 -35.94 -33.90
N TYR A 715 -8.51 -35.27 -32.74
CA TYR A 715 -7.37 -35.16 -31.81
C TYR A 715 -7.25 -36.36 -30.87
N PHE A 716 -8.34 -37.08 -30.60
CA PHE A 716 -8.42 -38.09 -29.53
C PHE A 716 -8.86 -39.49 -30.00
N ASP A 717 -9.07 -39.68 -31.32
CA ASP A 717 -9.43 -40.98 -31.89
C ASP A 717 -8.26 -42.00 -31.83
N ASP A 718 -7.00 -41.54 -31.91
CA ASP A 718 -5.77 -42.36 -31.93
C ASP A 718 -4.78 -42.01 -30.78
N ILE A 719 -5.20 -42.19 -29.52
CA ILE A 719 -4.32 -41.95 -28.34
C ILE A 719 -3.46 -43.19 -28.07
N VAL A 720 -2.15 -43.07 -28.33
CA VAL A 720 -1.13 -44.08 -28.03
C VAL A 720 -0.19 -43.57 -26.93
N ASP A 721 0.20 -44.43 -25.99
CA ASP A 721 1.13 -44.07 -24.90
C ASP A 721 2.44 -43.47 -25.42
N LEU A 722 2.84 -42.32 -24.87
CA LEU A 722 4.11 -41.67 -25.19
C LEU A 722 5.19 -42.06 -24.18
N ASP A 723 6.40 -42.30 -24.67
CA ASP A 723 7.57 -42.58 -23.84
C ASP A 723 8.69 -41.57 -24.15
N ASN A 724 8.94 -40.68 -23.20
CA ASN A 724 9.98 -39.65 -23.30
C ASN A 724 11.27 -40.05 -22.55
N SER A 725 11.36 -41.27 -21.99
CA SER A 725 12.54 -41.73 -21.23
C SER A 725 13.84 -41.73 -22.04
N GLU A 726 13.75 -41.81 -23.36
CA GLU A 726 14.87 -41.66 -24.28
C GLU A 726 15.42 -40.22 -24.34
N GLU A 727 14.55 -39.20 -24.22
CA GLU A 727 14.90 -37.76 -24.29
C GLU A 727 15.42 -37.24 -22.94
N THR A 728 14.95 -37.82 -21.83
CA THR A 728 15.39 -37.45 -20.47
C THR A 728 16.56 -38.28 -19.94
N ASN A 729 17.19 -39.14 -20.76
CA ASN A 729 18.25 -40.05 -20.32
C ASN A 729 19.59 -39.32 -20.05
N PRO A 730 20.08 -39.25 -18.78
CA PRO A 730 21.31 -38.53 -18.44
C PRO A 730 22.57 -39.04 -19.15
N ASP A 731 22.61 -40.32 -19.53
CA ASP A 731 23.76 -40.96 -20.17
C ASP A 731 23.88 -40.60 -21.66
N LYS A 732 22.80 -40.07 -22.28
CA LYS A 732 22.80 -39.58 -23.67
C LYS A 732 23.25 -38.11 -23.79
N HIS A 733 23.21 -37.35 -22.69
CA HIS A 733 23.44 -35.90 -22.68
C HIS A 733 24.77 -35.53 -22.01
N ASN A 734 25.86 -35.62 -22.78
CA ASN A 734 27.21 -35.32 -22.27
C ASN A 734 27.39 -33.86 -21.85
N GLU A 735 26.66 -32.94 -22.48
CA GLU A 735 26.70 -31.49 -22.26
C GLU A 735 26.01 -31.02 -20.97
N TRP A 736 25.22 -31.87 -20.31
CA TRP A 736 24.60 -31.53 -19.02
C TRP A 736 25.63 -31.59 -17.87
N ASP A 737 25.54 -30.63 -16.96
CA ASP A 737 26.31 -30.61 -15.72
C ASP A 737 25.90 -31.76 -14.76
N THR A 738 26.70 -31.95 -13.71
CA THR A 738 26.52 -33.02 -12.72
C THR A 738 25.21 -32.92 -11.96
N ASP A 739 24.75 -31.71 -11.67
CA ASP A 739 23.53 -31.46 -10.90
C ASP A 739 22.30 -31.81 -11.77
N LYS A 740 22.33 -31.42 -13.05
CA LYS A 740 21.27 -31.72 -14.03
C LYS A 740 21.14 -33.20 -14.28
N LYS A 741 22.26 -33.91 -14.42
CA LYS A 741 22.28 -35.38 -14.55
C LYS A 741 21.71 -36.06 -13.29
N SER A 742 21.99 -35.54 -12.11
CA SER A 742 21.48 -36.06 -10.85
C SER A 742 19.96 -35.84 -10.70
N ILE A 743 19.49 -34.63 -11.01
CA ILE A 743 18.06 -34.26 -11.01
C ILE A 743 17.28 -35.10 -12.03
N MET A 744 17.76 -35.21 -13.28
CA MET A 744 17.08 -36.02 -14.30
C MET A 744 17.05 -37.50 -13.95
N LYS A 745 18.09 -38.04 -13.31
CA LYS A 745 18.09 -39.42 -12.80
C LYS A 745 17.05 -39.64 -11.69
N PHE A 746 16.90 -38.69 -10.78
CA PHE A 746 15.84 -38.70 -9.75
C PHE A 746 14.44 -38.66 -10.39
N LEU A 747 14.23 -37.75 -11.34
CA LEU A 747 12.95 -37.57 -12.03
C LEU A 747 12.55 -38.77 -12.89
N ASN A 748 13.49 -39.39 -13.61
CA ASN A 748 13.21 -40.61 -14.38
C ASN A 748 12.76 -41.76 -13.47
N LYS A 749 13.40 -41.92 -12.31
CA LYS A 749 12.97 -42.89 -11.30
C LYS A 749 11.58 -42.57 -10.75
N GLN A 750 11.18 -41.31 -10.60
CA GLN A 750 9.81 -40.96 -10.24
C GLN A 750 8.81 -41.26 -11.37
N ALA A 751 9.18 -40.96 -12.62
CA ALA A 751 8.37 -41.23 -13.81
C ALA A 751 8.08 -42.73 -14.01
N GLU A 752 9.05 -43.61 -13.70
CA GLU A 752 8.87 -45.07 -13.68
C GLU A 752 7.81 -45.55 -12.67
N ASN A 753 7.52 -44.76 -11.63
CA ASN A 753 6.55 -45.10 -10.59
C ASN A 753 5.14 -44.53 -10.82
N ASP A 754 4.92 -43.67 -11.83
CA ASP A 754 3.58 -43.19 -12.22
C ASP A 754 3.06 -44.02 -13.41
N PRO A 755 2.18 -45.02 -13.18
CA PRO A 755 1.69 -45.90 -14.25
C PRO A 755 0.77 -45.19 -15.25
N TYR A 756 0.30 -43.98 -14.93
CA TYR A 756 -0.60 -43.20 -15.78
C TYR A 756 0.15 -42.14 -16.62
N LEU A 757 1.40 -41.83 -16.30
CA LEU A 757 2.17 -40.73 -16.90
C LEU A 757 2.27 -40.83 -18.43
N LYS A 758 2.57 -42.01 -18.99
CA LYS A 758 2.71 -42.21 -20.45
C LYS A 758 1.44 -41.88 -21.22
N LYS A 759 0.27 -42.19 -20.64
CA LYS A 759 -1.04 -41.89 -21.22
C LYS A 759 -1.46 -40.45 -20.96
N ARG A 760 -1.16 -39.91 -19.77
CA ARG A 760 -1.33 -38.48 -19.43
C ARG A 760 -0.56 -37.59 -20.42
N LEU A 761 0.70 -37.92 -20.69
CA LEU A 761 1.54 -37.25 -21.70
C LEU A 761 0.88 -37.23 -23.08
N SER A 762 0.37 -38.37 -23.55
CA SER A 762 -0.31 -38.48 -24.84
C SER A 762 -1.56 -37.61 -24.92
N VAL A 763 -2.44 -37.70 -23.92
CA VAL A 763 -3.67 -36.90 -23.82
C VAL A 763 -3.34 -35.40 -23.79
N PHE A 764 -2.40 -34.97 -22.94
CA PHE A 764 -2.07 -33.55 -22.83
C PHE A 764 -1.35 -33.00 -24.06
N SER A 765 -0.53 -33.80 -24.75
CA SER A 765 0.04 -33.42 -26.05
C SER A 765 -1.05 -33.04 -27.06
N ARG A 766 -2.09 -33.88 -27.18
CA ARG A 766 -3.27 -33.62 -28.04
C ARG A 766 -4.10 -32.43 -27.58
N ILE A 767 -4.27 -32.23 -26.27
CA ILE A 767 -4.94 -31.04 -25.72
C ILE A 767 -4.19 -29.76 -26.11
N PHE A 768 -2.86 -29.74 -26.03
CA PHE A 768 -2.09 -28.56 -26.44
C PHE A 768 -2.14 -28.33 -27.95
N GLU A 769 -2.17 -29.38 -28.78
CA GLU A 769 -2.45 -29.25 -30.22
C GLU A 769 -3.81 -28.60 -30.48
N LEU A 770 -4.88 -29.06 -29.82
CA LEU A 770 -6.22 -28.48 -29.92
C LEU A 770 -6.27 -27.02 -29.46
N ILE A 771 -5.65 -26.68 -28.32
CA ILE A 771 -5.51 -25.31 -27.81
C ILE A 771 -4.80 -24.43 -28.85
N SER A 772 -3.69 -24.91 -29.42
CA SER A 772 -2.92 -24.21 -30.44
C SER A 772 -3.70 -23.96 -31.73
N ASP A 773 -4.54 -24.92 -32.13
CA ASP A 773 -5.35 -24.85 -33.35
C ASP A 773 -6.58 -23.93 -33.19
N CYS A 774 -6.96 -23.59 -31.96
CA CYS A 774 -8.07 -22.68 -31.61
C CYS A 774 -7.56 -21.33 -31.06
N LYS A 775 -6.34 -20.91 -31.45
CA LYS A 775 -5.80 -19.60 -31.11
C LYS A 775 -6.64 -18.47 -31.75
N PRO A 776 -7.01 -17.40 -31.01
CA PRO A 776 -7.60 -16.19 -31.60
C PRO A 776 -6.72 -15.56 -32.69
N ASN A 777 -7.34 -15.18 -33.82
CA ASN A 777 -6.69 -14.61 -35.01
C ASN A 777 -6.86 -13.09 -35.10
N ILE A 778 -6.81 -12.44 -33.93
CA ILE A 778 -6.99 -11.00 -33.75
C ILE A 778 -5.80 -10.37 -33.04
N GLU A 779 -5.71 -9.04 -33.11
CA GLU A 779 -4.74 -8.29 -32.31
C GLU A 779 -5.10 -8.39 -30.82
N LYS A 780 -4.10 -8.21 -29.96
CA LYS A 780 -4.29 -8.25 -28.50
C LYS A 780 -5.26 -7.15 -28.04
N LEU A 781 -6.05 -7.46 -27.02
CA LEU A 781 -7.09 -6.61 -26.46
C LEU A 781 -6.50 -5.60 -25.45
N ASP A 782 -5.84 -4.56 -25.96
CA ASP A 782 -5.26 -3.48 -25.14
C ASP A 782 -5.80 -2.06 -25.43
N ASN A 783 -6.86 -1.96 -26.23
CA ASN A 783 -7.53 -0.69 -26.52
C ASN A 783 -8.49 -0.27 -25.39
N TYR A 784 -7.96 0.50 -24.42
CA TYR A 784 -8.71 1.06 -23.30
C TYR A 784 -8.99 2.57 -23.48
N PRO A 785 -10.02 2.98 -24.25
CA PRO A 785 -10.24 4.39 -24.62
C PRO A 785 -10.44 5.34 -23.42
N ASN A 786 -10.99 4.85 -22.32
CA ASN A 786 -11.21 5.61 -21.08
C ASN A 786 -10.25 5.18 -19.95
N GLY A 787 -9.17 4.46 -20.29
CA GLY A 787 -8.28 3.79 -19.36
C GLY A 787 -8.85 2.45 -18.85
N LYS A 788 -7.95 1.62 -18.29
CA LYS A 788 -8.30 0.34 -17.65
C LYS A 788 -9.37 0.53 -16.57
N SER A 789 -10.17 -0.51 -16.34
CA SER A 789 -11.11 -0.53 -15.22
C SER A 789 -10.35 -0.31 -13.90
N GLY A 790 -10.81 0.68 -13.15
CA GLY A 790 -10.18 1.03 -11.88
C GLY A 790 -10.43 -0.05 -10.84
N VAL A 791 -9.50 -0.19 -9.89
CA VAL A 791 -9.65 -1.10 -8.75
C VAL A 791 -10.89 -0.72 -7.93
N GLN A 792 -11.84 -1.64 -7.81
CA GLN A 792 -13.07 -1.46 -7.03
C GLN A 792 -13.14 -2.49 -5.92
N PHE A 793 -12.85 -2.08 -4.70
CA PHE A 793 -13.13 -2.89 -3.52
C PHE A 793 -14.64 -3.06 -3.35
N VAL A 794 -15.07 -4.26 -2.96
CA VAL A 794 -16.49 -4.57 -2.74
C VAL A 794 -17.10 -3.71 -1.63
N HIS A 795 -16.36 -3.50 -0.54
CA HIS A 795 -16.74 -2.61 0.57
C HIS A 795 -16.37 -1.13 0.34
N GLY A 796 -16.01 -0.76 -0.91
CA GLY A 796 -15.67 0.61 -1.29
C GLY A 796 -16.87 1.46 -1.72
N TYR A 797 -16.61 2.68 -2.20
CA TYR A 797 -17.64 3.56 -2.77
C TYR A 797 -18.44 2.87 -3.88
N GLU A 798 -19.71 3.23 -3.98
CA GLU A 798 -20.62 2.63 -4.94
C GLU A 798 -20.31 3.03 -6.40
N GLU A 799 -19.64 4.17 -6.60
CA GLU A 799 -19.30 4.70 -7.92
C GLU A 799 -17.90 4.27 -8.43
N PRO A 800 -17.77 3.95 -9.74
CA PRO A 800 -18.84 3.93 -10.72
C PRO A 800 -19.67 2.64 -10.65
N TYR A 801 -20.99 2.78 -10.68
CA TYR A 801 -21.92 1.65 -10.77
C TYR A 801 -21.59 0.83 -12.03
N LEU A 802 -21.24 -0.44 -11.86
CA LEU A 802 -20.88 -1.36 -12.95
C LEU A 802 -22.12 -1.87 -13.71
N THR A 803 -22.83 -0.94 -14.36
CA THR A 803 -23.89 -1.26 -15.32
C THR A 803 -23.29 -1.79 -16.63
N LYS A 804 -24.14 -2.35 -17.50
CA LYS A 804 -23.75 -2.83 -18.84
C LYS A 804 -23.04 -1.73 -19.64
N GLU A 805 -23.65 -0.55 -19.70
CA GLU A 805 -23.13 0.63 -20.39
C GLU A 805 -21.78 1.04 -19.81
N LYS A 806 -21.65 1.02 -18.47
CA LYS A 806 -20.39 1.41 -17.82
C LYS A 806 -19.27 0.43 -18.14
N LEU A 807 -19.53 -0.87 -18.12
CA LEU A 807 -18.54 -1.90 -18.44
C LEU A 807 -18.06 -1.80 -19.90
N LEU A 808 -18.95 -1.52 -20.85
CA LEU A 808 -18.63 -1.27 -22.26
C LEU A 808 -17.76 -0.02 -22.50
N THR A 809 -17.56 0.85 -21.49
CA THR A 809 -16.68 2.03 -21.64
C THR A 809 -15.19 1.76 -21.41
N TYR A 810 -14.82 0.62 -20.80
CA TYR A 810 -13.43 0.38 -20.40
C TYR A 810 -12.59 -0.21 -21.54
N LEU A 811 -12.95 -1.39 -22.05
CA LEU A 811 -12.29 -2.06 -23.18
C LEU A 811 -13.14 -1.89 -24.46
N SER A 812 -12.50 -1.53 -25.58
CA SER A 812 -13.17 -1.42 -26.88
C SER A 812 -12.93 -2.67 -27.72
N LEU A 813 -14.00 -3.36 -28.12
CA LEU A 813 -13.97 -4.52 -29.04
C LEU A 813 -14.69 -4.17 -30.34
N SER A 814 -14.18 -4.65 -31.49
CA SER A 814 -14.91 -4.61 -32.75
C SER A 814 -15.77 -5.87 -32.95
N GLU A 815 -16.77 -5.80 -33.84
CA GLU A 815 -17.55 -6.98 -34.24
C GLU A 815 -16.65 -8.12 -34.77
N LYS A 816 -15.54 -7.78 -35.44
CA LYS A 816 -14.56 -8.77 -35.90
C LYS A 816 -13.91 -9.50 -34.73
N ASP A 817 -13.55 -8.78 -33.66
CA ASP A 817 -12.90 -9.36 -32.49
C ASP A 817 -13.85 -10.30 -31.75
N ILE A 818 -15.10 -9.88 -31.57
CA ILE A 818 -16.15 -10.71 -30.96
C ILE A 818 -16.40 -11.96 -31.81
N ASN A 819 -16.53 -11.83 -33.13
CA ASN A 819 -16.81 -12.96 -34.02
C ASN A 819 -15.66 -13.99 -34.05
N ASP A 820 -14.40 -13.57 -34.14
CA ASP A 820 -13.26 -14.51 -34.11
C ASP A 820 -13.13 -15.20 -32.75
N LEU A 821 -13.26 -14.47 -31.63
CA LEU A 821 -13.26 -15.07 -30.30
C LEU A 821 -14.39 -16.09 -30.14
N THR A 822 -15.60 -15.78 -30.64
CA THR A 822 -16.75 -16.69 -30.63
C THR A 822 -16.48 -17.95 -31.46
N GLU A 823 -15.92 -17.80 -32.67
CA GLU A 823 -15.59 -18.92 -33.57
C GLU A 823 -14.54 -19.84 -32.94
N GLN A 824 -13.42 -19.30 -32.46
CA GLN A 824 -12.36 -20.12 -31.87
C GLN A 824 -12.78 -20.76 -30.54
N HIS A 825 -13.55 -20.06 -29.72
CA HIS A 825 -14.08 -20.59 -28.46
C HIS A 825 -15.09 -21.72 -28.70
N SER A 826 -16.03 -21.55 -29.64
CA SER A 826 -17.00 -22.59 -30.00
C SER A 826 -16.31 -23.82 -30.57
N ARG A 827 -15.36 -23.62 -31.50
CA ARG A 827 -14.56 -24.69 -32.11
C ARG A 827 -13.71 -25.46 -31.09
N LEU A 828 -13.26 -24.82 -30.02
CA LEU A 828 -12.62 -25.51 -28.90
C LEU A 828 -13.63 -26.38 -28.15
N ILE A 829 -14.76 -25.80 -27.71
CA ILE A 829 -15.78 -26.50 -26.92
C ILE A 829 -16.31 -27.75 -27.64
N GLU A 830 -16.60 -27.64 -28.94
CA GLU A 830 -17.04 -28.77 -29.78
C GLU A 830 -16.06 -29.96 -29.80
N GLN A 831 -14.78 -29.70 -29.55
CA GLN A 831 -13.70 -30.68 -29.59
C GLN A 831 -13.08 -30.96 -28.20
N LEU A 832 -13.65 -30.43 -27.11
CA LEU A 832 -13.19 -30.74 -25.75
C LEU A 832 -13.42 -32.22 -25.42
N PRO A 833 -12.38 -32.98 -25.00
CA PRO A 833 -12.53 -34.38 -24.65
C PRO A 833 -13.37 -34.55 -23.38
N ASN A 834 -14.01 -35.71 -23.24
CA ASN A 834 -14.56 -36.15 -21.96
C ASN A 834 -13.41 -36.59 -21.02
N TYR A 835 -13.72 -36.79 -19.73
CA TYR A 835 -12.76 -37.30 -18.76
C TYR A 835 -12.21 -38.69 -19.15
N PHE A 836 -10.94 -38.95 -18.84
CA PHE A 836 -10.27 -40.23 -19.07
C PHE A 836 -9.96 -40.92 -17.73
N ASP A 837 -10.61 -42.04 -17.40
CA ASP A 837 -10.35 -42.81 -16.15
C ASP A 837 -8.91 -43.37 -16.03
N SER A 838 -8.10 -43.26 -17.08
CA SER A 838 -6.77 -43.88 -17.20
C SER A 838 -5.60 -42.88 -17.26
N ILE A 839 -5.78 -41.64 -16.79
CA ILE A 839 -4.68 -40.66 -16.71
C ILE A 839 -4.41 -40.12 -15.29
N TYR A 840 -5.27 -40.47 -14.33
CA TYR A 840 -5.17 -40.08 -12.92
C TYR A 840 -5.32 -41.30 -12.01
N GLU A 841 -4.84 -41.19 -10.77
CA GLU A 841 -5.09 -42.18 -9.73
C GLU A 841 -6.58 -42.14 -9.36
N LYS A 842 -7.33 -43.20 -9.69
CA LYS A 842 -8.78 -43.26 -9.50
C LYS A 842 -9.21 -43.00 -8.04
N ASP A 843 -10.25 -42.18 -7.86
CA ASP A 843 -10.84 -41.80 -6.56
C ASP A 843 -9.86 -41.17 -5.54
N SER A 844 -8.62 -40.88 -5.96
CA SER A 844 -7.57 -40.31 -5.11
C SER A 844 -7.85 -38.85 -4.75
N LYS A 845 -7.21 -38.40 -3.66
CA LYS A 845 -7.27 -37.03 -3.13
C LYS A 845 -5.86 -36.56 -2.80
N GLY A 846 -5.56 -35.30 -3.08
CA GLY A 846 -4.30 -34.70 -2.68
C GLY A 846 -4.27 -33.19 -2.81
N ILE A 847 -3.18 -32.60 -2.32
CA ILE A 847 -2.93 -31.16 -2.35
C ILE A 847 -1.85 -30.89 -3.40
N VAL A 848 -2.01 -29.82 -4.18
CA VAL A 848 -1.09 -29.45 -5.25
C VAL A 848 -0.64 -28.01 -5.08
N TYR A 849 0.67 -27.79 -5.10
CA TYR A 849 1.30 -26.47 -5.08
C TYR A 849 2.06 -26.19 -6.38
N VAL A 850 2.28 -24.91 -6.68
CA VAL A 850 3.34 -24.47 -7.60
C VAL A 850 4.50 -23.95 -6.74
N GLY A 851 5.65 -24.63 -6.83
CA GLY A 851 6.84 -24.35 -6.02
C GLY A 851 8.04 -23.85 -6.85
N GLY A 852 9.21 -23.90 -6.23
CA GLY A 852 10.50 -23.54 -6.84
C GLY A 852 11.04 -22.18 -6.40
N ASN A 853 12.36 -22.07 -6.26
CA ASN A 853 13.07 -20.86 -5.84
C ASN A 853 12.43 -20.27 -4.55
N LYS A 854 12.11 -18.96 -4.50
CA LYS A 854 11.47 -18.31 -3.33
C LYS A 854 10.14 -18.91 -2.87
N PHE A 855 9.48 -19.74 -3.69
CA PHE A 855 8.25 -20.41 -3.32
C PHE A 855 8.49 -21.74 -2.60
N SER A 856 9.68 -22.37 -2.74
CA SER A 856 10.04 -23.60 -2.03
C SER A 856 9.97 -23.44 -0.51
N TRP A 857 10.53 -22.34 0.01
CA TRP A 857 10.48 -21.96 1.42
C TRP A 857 9.04 -21.88 1.96
N LEU A 858 8.21 -21.09 1.27
CA LEU A 858 6.81 -20.82 1.65
C LEU A 858 5.96 -22.11 1.57
N THR A 859 6.17 -22.90 0.52
CA THR A 859 5.53 -24.22 0.35
C THR A 859 5.88 -25.15 1.51
N LEU A 860 7.14 -25.25 1.90
CA LEU A 860 7.56 -26.16 2.98
C LEU A 860 6.96 -25.77 4.34
N ILE A 861 6.97 -24.48 4.71
CA ILE A 861 6.36 -24.04 5.98
C ILE A 861 4.83 -24.24 5.98
N SER A 862 4.17 -24.07 4.83
CA SER A 862 2.73 -24.36 4.66
C SER A 862 2.44 -25.85 4.83
N ILE A 863 3.23 -26.73 4.18
CA ILE A 863 3.15 -28.20 4.34
C ILE A 863 3.31 -28.63 5.79
N ILE A 864 4.33 -28.13 6.49
CA ILE A 864 4.59 -28.51 7.88
C ILE A 864 3.47 -28.03 8.81
N ASN A 865 2.91 -26.83 8.60
CA ASN A 865 1.73 -26.39 9.35
C ASN A 865 0.51 -27.30 9.10
N MET A 866 0.26 -27.73 7.86
CA MET A 866 -0.82 -28.69 7.57
C MET A 866 -0.61 -30.05 8.28
N ARG A 867 0.64 -30.54 8.38
CA ARG A 867 0.95 -31.75 9.16
C ARG A 867 0.77 -31.53 10.67
N LYS A 868 1.12 -30.35 11.20
CA LYS A 868 0.78 -29.96 12.60
C LYS A 868 -0.72 -29.82 12.84
N ASN A 869 -1.52 -29.66 11.79
CA ASN A 869 -2.99 -29.72 11.80
C ASN A 869 -3.54 -31.13 11.49
N ASN A 870 -2.72 -32.17 11.62
CA ASN A 870 -3.04 -33.59 11.42
C ASN A 870 -3.44 -34.04 10.00
N CYS A 871 -3.46 -33.15 9.00
CA CYS A 871 -3.80 -33.52 7.62
C CYS A 871 -2.85 -34.61 7.09
N GLN A 872 -3.37 -35.71 6.55
CA GLN A 872 -2.56 -36.83 6.02
C GLN A 872 -2.47 -36.86 4.49
N LEU A 873 -3.29 -36.08 3.78
CA LEU A 873 -3.36 -36.05 2.31
C LEU A 873 -1.98 -35.98 1.65
N PRO A 874 -1.71 -36.78 0.60
CA PRO A 874 -0.48 -36.70 -0.18
C PRO A 874 -0.38 -35.35 -0.91
N ILE A 875 0.85 -34.87 -1.12
CA ILE A 875 1.11 -33.55 -1.70
C ILE A 875 2.05 -33.64 -2.90
N GLU A 876 1.69 -32.96 -3.98
CA GLU A 876 2.54 -32.77 -5.15
C GLU A 876 2.92 -31.29 -5.31
N VAL A 877 4.23 -31.02 -5.46
CA VAL A 877 4.75 -29.66 -5.68
C VAL A 877 5.27 -29.57 -7.11
N LEU A 878 4.54 -28.85 -7.98
CA LEU A 878 4.98 -28.62 -9.36
C LEU A 878 6.16 -27.65 -9.37
N ILE A 879 7.30 -28.11 -9.88
CA ILE A 879 8.47 -27.28 -10.17
C ILE A 879 8.47 -26.95 -11.68
N PRO A 880 8.37 -25.68 -12.10
CA PRO A 880 8.26 -25.33 -13.51
C PRO A 880 9.56 -25.45 -14.31
N LYS A 881 10.71 -25.11 -13.71
CA LYS A 881 12.01 -25.04 -14.41
C LYS A 881 13.14 -25.79 -13.71
N TYR A 882 14.18 -26.11 -14.48
CA TYR A 882 15.36 -26.82 -13.97
C TYR A 882 16.10 -26.00 -12.90
N GLU A 883 16.29 -24.70 -13.14
CA GLU A 883 17.04 -23.79 -12.28
C GLU A 883 16.29 -23.44 -10.97
N GLU A 884 15.04 -23.87 -10.86
CA GLU A 884 14.16 -23.69 -9.70
C GLU A 884 14.05 -24.97 -8.85
N PHE A 885 14.72 -26.07 -9.25
CA PHE A 885 14.62 -27.40 -8.64
C PHE A 885 15.67 -27.64 -7.56
N GLU A 886 15.23 -27.77 -6.31
CA GLU A 886 16.09 -28.03 -5.15
C GLU A 886 16.15 -29.53 -4.81
N LEU A 887 17.11 -30.26 -5.40
CA LEU A 887 17.20 -31.74 -5.30
C LEU A 887 17.13 -32.25 -3.86
N ASN A 888 17.88 -31.66 -2.93
CA ASN A 888 17.85 -32.08 -1.52
C ASN A 888 16.46 -31.91 -0.88
N ILE A 889 15.72 -30.85 -1.23
CA ILE A 889 14.36 -30.63 -0.72
C ILE A 889 13.41 -31.69 -1.29
N CYS A 890 13.48 -31.95 -2.59
CA CYS A 890 12.63 -32.90 -3.30
C CYS A 890 12.91 -34.38 -2.93
N GLU A 891 14.17 -34.75 -2.69
CA GLU A 891 14.60 -36.12 -2.42
C GLU A 891 14.58 -36.47 -0.91
N ASN A 892 15.00 -35.55 -0.03
CA ASN A 892 15.26 -35.86 1.38
C ASN A 892 14.33 -35.16 2.38
N ILE A 893 13.72 -34.01 2.03
CA ILE A 893 12.92 -33.21 2.97
C ILE A 893 11.41 -33.44 2.78
N LEU A 894 10.88 -33.17 1.58
CA LEU A 894 9.45 -33.30 1.30
C LEU A 894 8.90 -34.73 1.55
N PRO A 895 9.61 -35.83 1.22
CA PRO A 895 9.11 -37.17 1.49
C PRO A 895 8.86 -37.48 2.97
N LYS A 896 9.56 -36.82 3.91
CA LYS A 896 9.29 -36.92 5.36
C LYS A 896 7.88 -36.44 5.73
N TYR A 897 7.29 -35.58 4.91
CA TYR A 897 5.99 -34.95 5.13
C TYR A 897 4.92 -35.47 4.16
N ASN A 898 5.06 -36.69 3.61
CA ASN A 898 4.16 -37.25 2.59
C ASN A 898 3.95 -36.28 1.40
N ALA A 899 5.04 -35.70 0.92
CA ALA A 899 5.06 -34.77 -0.21
C ALA A 899 6.16 -35.14 -1.21
N LYS A 900 5.94 -34.88 -2.49
CA LYS A 900 6.93 -35.09 -3.58
C LYS A 900 6.93 -33.91 -4.54
N CYS A 901 8.08 -33.60 -5.13
CA CYS A 901 8.14 -32.72 -6.29
C CYS A 901 7.63 -33.46 -7.54
N ILE A 902 7.01 -32.73 -8.46
CA ILE A 902 6.71 -33.16 -9.84
C ILE A 902 7.25 -32.08 -10.80
N TYR A 903 7.76 -32.46 -11.97
CA TYR A 903 8.52 -31.55 -12.84
C TYR A 903 7.82 -31.28 -14.18
N LEU A 904 7.57 -30.01 -14.49
CA LEU A 904 6.69 -29.63 -15.61
C LEU A 904 7.13 -30.22 -16.97
N PRO A 905 8.41 -30.11 -17.41
CA PRO A 905 8.85 -30.72 -18.66
C PRO A 905 8.62 -32.24 -18.73
N THR A 906 8.86 -33.00 -17.66
CA THR A 906 8.58 -34.46 -17.62
C THR A 906 7.09 -34.77 -17.74
N LEU A 907 6.20 -33.88 -17.29
CA LEU A 907 4.75 -34.06 -17.32
C LEU A 907 4.09 -33.69 -18.66
N VAL A 908 4.75 -32.90 -19.52
CA VAL A 908 4.23 -32.48 -20.84
C VAL A 908 5.08 -32.97 -22.02
N GLY A 909 6.33 -33.36 -21.78
CA GLY A 909 7.34 -33.68 -22.78
C GLY A 909 8.06 -32.44 -23.32
N ASP A 910 9.37 -32.57 -23.57
CA ASP A 910 10.24 -31.45 -23.94
C ASP A 910 9.75 -30.70 -25.19
N LYS A 911 9.27 -31.43 -26.22
CA LYS A 911 8.70 -30.84 -27.44
C LYS A 911 7.53 -29.90 -27.17
N VAL A 912 6.68 -30.22 -26.18
CA VAL A 912 5.55 -29.37 -25.79
C VAL A 912 6.05 -28.20 -24.95
N TYR A 913 6.90 -28.48 -23.97
CA TYR A 913 7.48 -27.47 -23.08
C TYR A 913 8.22 -26.35 -23.85
N GLU A 914 9.08 -26.73 -24.80
CA GLU A 914 9.80 -25.79 -25.67
C GLU A 914 8.87 -25.01 -26.60
N LYS A 915 7.88 -25.68 -27.21
CA LYS A 915 6.94 -25.05 -28.16
C LYS A 915 6.08 -23.97 -27.50
N TYR A 916 5.57 -24.22 -26.28
CA TYR A 916 4.60 -23.32 -25.64
C TYR A 916 5.21 -22.34 -24.62
N ASN A 917 6.42 -22.59 -24.10
CA ASN A 917 7.19 -21.65 -23.27
C ASN A 917 6.35 -21.07 -22.10
N PHE A 918 5.77 -21.97 -21.31
CA PHE A 918 4.80 -21.68 -20.25
C PHE A 918 5.30 -20.68 -19.21
N LYS A 919 4.46 -19.69 -18.84
CA LYS A 919 4.84 -18.59 -17.94
C LYS A 919 3.72 -18.16 -17.00
N GLY A 920 4.11 -17.75 -15.79
CA GLY A 920 3.26 -17.06 -14.83
C GLY A 920 2.03 -17.86 -14.44
N TYR A 921 0.86 -17.22 -14.52
CA TYR A 921 -0.43 -17.74 -14.08
C TYR A 921 -0.84 -19.09 -14.73
N GLN A 922 -0.26 -19.46 -15.88
CA GLN A 922 -0.49 -20.76 -16.51
C GLN A 922 -0.11 -21.95 -15.62
N TYR A 923 0.88 -21.78 -14.73
CA TYR A 923 1.36 -22.88 -13.88
C TYR A 923 0.29 -23.43 -12.93
N LYS A 924 -0.70 -22.62 -12.50
CA LYS A 924 -1.81 -23.09 -11.64
C LYS A 924 -2.70 -24.10 -12.36
N SER A 925 -3.17 -23.76 -13.57
CA SER A 925 -3.92 -24.70 -14.41
C SER A 925 -3.10 -25.93 -14.79
N LEU A 926 -1.80 -25.77 -15.05
CA LEU A 926 -0.91 -26.90 -15.36
C LEU A 926 -0.70 -27.84 -14.16
N ALA A 927 -0.47 -27.32 -12.96
CA ALA A 927 -0.31 -28.13 -11.76
C ALA A 927 -1.59 -28.90 -11.43
N LEU A 928 -2.73 -28.21 -11.53
CA LEU A 928 -4.04 -28.84 -11.39
C LEU A 928 -4.26 -29.92 -12.45
N ALA A 929 -3.93 -29.67 -13.72
CA ALA A 929 -4.17 -30.61 -14.81
C ALA A 929 -3.22 -31.82 -14.83
N LEU A 930 -1.95 -31.65 -14.46
CA LEU A 930 -0.90 -32.66 -14.66
C LEU A 930 -0.56 -33.49 -13.41
N SER A 931 -1.00 -33.04 -12.23
CA SER A 931 -0.92 -33.81 -10.98
C SER A 931 -1.63 -35.17 -11.09
N SER A 932 -1.15 -36.15 -10.33
CA SER A 932 -1.65 -37.53 -10.37
C SER A 932 -3.09 -37.68 -9.84
N PHE A 933 -3.50 -36.83 -8.90
CA PHE A 933 -4.76 -37.02 -8.17
C PHE A 933 -6.02 -36.75 -9.03
N GLU A 934 -7.12 -37.46 -8.75
CA GLU A 934 -8.42 -37.20 -9.38
C GLU A 934 -9.15 -36.02 -8.72
N ASN A 935 -9.02 -35.88 -7.40
CA ASN A 935 -9.64 -34.84 -6.59
C ASN A 935 -8.55 -33.99 -5.94
N VAL A 936 -8.51 -32.69 -6.24
CA VAL A 936 -7.38 -31.82 -5.89
C VAL A 936 -7.83 -30.61 -5.09
N LEU A 937 -7.06 -30.29 -4.04
CA LEU A 937 -6.95 -28.93 -3.50
C LEU A 937 -5.71 -28.29 -4.12
N LEU A 938 -5.91 -27.30 -4.99
CA LEU A 938 -4.82 -26.44 -5.45
C LEU A 938 -4.60 -25.35 -4.40
N LEU A 939 -3.36 -25.07 -4.04
CA LEU A 939 -3.01 -24.09 -3.00
C LEU A 939 -1.75 -23.31 -3.41
N ASP A 940 -1.79 -21.98 -3.27
CA ASP A 940 -0.61 -21.13 -3.48
C ASP A 940 0.40 -21.30 -2.33
N ALA A 941 1.69 -21.12 -2.64
CA ALA A 941 2.78 -21.35 -1.68
C ALA A 941 2.71 -20.45 -0.43
N ASP A 942 2.16 -19.23 -0.54
CA ASP A 942 1.89 -18.31 0.56
C ASP A 942 0.45 -18.37 1.09
N ASN A 943 -0.31 -19.39 0.70
CA ASN A 943 -1.59 -19.73 1.30
C ASN A 943 -1.46 -20.95 2.22
N THR A 944 -2.04 -20.86 3.41
CA THR A 944 -1.89 -21.87 4.47
C THR A 944 -3.24 -22.21 5.07
N ALA A 945 -3.58 -23.50 5.15
CA ALA A 945 -4.77 -23.96 5.83
C ALA A 945 -4.60 -23.89 7.37
N LEU A 946 -5.55 -23.25 8.06
CA LEU A 946 -5.60 -23.17 9.53
C LEU A 946 -6.15 -24.44 10.17
N VAL A 947 -6.89 -25.25 9.42
CA VAL A 947 -7.49 -26.52 9.83
C VAL A 947 -7.22 -27.59 8.77
N ASP A 948 -7.54 -28.85 9.06
CA ASP A 948 -7.39 -29.96 8.10
C ASP A 948 -8.38 -29.83 6.91
N PRO A 949 -7.89 -29.63 5.67
CA PRO A 949 -8.74 -29.54 4.49
C PRO A 949 -9.36 -30.87 4.04
N GLU A 950 -8.92 -32.02 4.56
CA GLU A 950 -9.38 -33.34 4.11
C GLU A 950 -10.90 -33.53 4.24
N THR A 951 -11.48 -32.96 5.31
CA THR A 951 -12.92 -32.99 5.58
C THR A 951 -13.77 -32.39 4.45
N VAL A 952 -13.25 -31.40 3.71
CA VAL A 952 -13.98 -30.74 2.62
C VAL A 952 -14.25 -31.70 1.46
N PHE A 953 -13.36 -32.65 1.15
CA PHE A 953 -13.57 -33.65 0.10
C PHE A 953 -14.75 -34.61 0.38
N HIS A 954 -15.21 -34.69 1.63
CA HIS A 954 -16.37 -35.49 2.05
C HIS A 954 -17.63 -34.65 2.29
N SER A 955 -17.52 -33.32 2.19
CA SER A 955 -18.60 -32.40 2.52
C SER A 955 -19.63 -32.30 1.40
N ASN A 956 -20.88 -32.01 1.78
CA ASN A 956 -21.98 -31.77 0.84
C ASN A 956 -21.64 -30.79 -0.30
N PRO A 957 -21.04 -29.60 -0.08
CA PRO A 957 -20.71 -28.70 -1.18
C PRO A 957 -19.70 -29.33 -2.17
N TYR A 958 -18.72 -30.12 -1.72
CA TYR A 958 -17.81 -30.79 -2.65
C TYR A 958 -18.49 -31.94 -3.40
N VAL A 959 -19.22 -32.80 -2.69
CA VAL A 959 -19.91 -33.97 -3.28
C VAL A 959 -21.00 -33.54 -4.25
N GLU A 960 -21.70 -32.42 -4.01
CA GLU A 960 -22.68 -31.83 -4.91
C GLU A 960 -21.98 -31.16 -6.11
N TYR A 961 -21.19 -30.12 -5.87
CA TYR A 961 -20.72 -29.24 -6.95
C TYR A 961 -19.47 -29.73 -7.65
N GLY A 962 -18.50 -30.33 -6.96
CA GLY A 962 -17.22 -30.77 -7.51
C GLY A 962 -16.15 -29.68 -7.69
N LEU A 963 -16.56 -28.41 -7.82
CA LEU A 963 -15.68 -27.24 -7.89
C LEU A 963 -16.04 -26.24 -6.78
N LEU A 964 -15.10 -25.96 -5.87
CA LEU A 964 -15.24 -24.96 -4.80
C LEU A 964 -14.27 -23.80 -5.02
N LEU A 965 -14.78 -22.58 -4.95
CA LEU A 965 -14.09 -21.33 -5.26
C LEU A 965 -14.31 -20.29 -4.14
N TRP A 966 -13.32 -19.43 -3.91
CA TRP A 966 -13.39 -18.39 -2.88
C TRP A 966 -13.48 -16.98 -3.49
N PRO A 967 -14.11 -16.01 -2.78
CA PRO A 967 -14.13 -14.62 -3.19
C PRO A 967 -12.78 -13.91 -2.95
N ASP A 968 -12.47 -12.95 -3.81
CA ASP A 968 -11.42 -11.94 -3.69
C ASP A 968 -12.07 -10.58 -3.33
N PHE A 969 -11.27 -9.55 -3.04
CA PHE A 969 -11.74 -8.24 -2.56
C PHE A 969 -12.46 -7.37 -3.61
N TRP A 970 -12.43 -7.75 -4.89
CA TRP A 970 -12.76 -6.84 -6.00
C TRP A 970 -14.16 -7.10 -6.59
N LYS A 971 -14.80 -6.04 -7.07
CA LYS A 971 -16.00 -6.15 -7.90
C LYS A 971 -15.61 -6.65 -9.29
N ARG A 972 -16.47 -7.47 -9.88
CA ARG A 972 -16.27 -8.10 -11.19
C ARG A 972 -16.46 -7.09 -12.31
N THR A 973 -15.41 -6.95 -13.13
CA THR A 973 -15.35 -6.03 -14.26
C THR A 973 -15.44 -6.73 -15.62
N THR A 974 -15.86 -7.99 -15.68
CA THR A 974 -15.99 -8.77 -16.92
C THR A 974 -16.79 -8.02 -17.99
N HIS A 975 -16.25 -7.97 -19.21
CA HIS A 975 -16.84 -7.23 -20.31
C HIS A 975 -18.13 -7.92 -20.81
N PRO A 976 -19.23 -7.19 -21.08
CA PRO A 976 -20.51 -7.79 -21.47
C PRO A 976 -20.45 -8.77 -22.66
N SER A 977 -19.62 -8.49 -23.66
CA SER A 977 -19.46 -9.40 -24.82
C SER A 977 -18.76 -10.73 -24.50
N PHE A 978 -18.22 -10.93 -23.28
CA PHE A 978 -17.79 -12.26 -22.85
C PHE A 978 -18.95 -13.26 -22.90
N TYR A 979 -20.15 -12.84 -22.46
CA TYR A 979 -21.33 -13.69 -22.43
C TYR A 979 -21.82 -14.02 -23.85
N ASP A 980 -21.72 -13.06 -24.78
CA ASP A 980 -21.98 -13.30 -26.21
C ASP A 980 -20.99 -14.32 -26.80
N ILE A 981 -19.68 -14.19 -26.51
CA ILE A 981 -18.60 -15.08 -26.98
C ILE A 981 -18.77 -16.53 -26.52
N ILE A 982 -19.27 -16.73 -25.30
CA ILE A 982 -19.55 -18.07 -24.76
C ILE A 982 -20.97 -18.58 -25.07
N GLY A 983 -21.75 -17.83 -25.87
CA GLY A 983 -23.10 -18.23 -26.28
C GLY A 983 -24.19 -18.12 -25.19
N LEU A 984 -23.91 -17.44 -24.07
CA LEU A 984 -24.86 -17.27 -22.97
C LEU A 984 -25.59 -15.93 -23.05
N LYS A 985 -26.92 -15.99 -23.20
CA LYS A 985 -27.78 -14.81 -23.17
C LYS A 985 -28.08 -14.38 -21.74
N VAL A 986 -27.60 -13.21 -21.33
CA VAL A 986 -27.94 -12.56 -20.06
C VAL A 986 -29.42 -12.14 -20.06
N ASP A 987 -30.14 -12.44 -18.96
CA ASP A 987 -31.52 -11.97 -18.77
C ASP A 987 -31.55 -10.72 -17.90
N GLU A 988 -31.75 -9.57 -18.55
CA GLU A 988 -31.79 -8.25 -17.91
C GLU A 988 -32.99 -8.06 -16.97
N ASN A 989 -33.99 -8.95 -17.01
CA ASN A 989 -35.20 -8.88 -16.19
C ASN A 989 -35.11 -9.71 -14.90
N LYS A 990 -34.18 -10.66 -14.81
CA LYS A 990 -34.03 -11.58 -13.68
C LYS A 990 -32.74 -11.31 -12.93
N ARG A 991 -32.81 -11.36 -11.59
CA ARG A 991 -31.64 -11.30 -10.70
C ARG A 991 -31.20 -12.70 -10.31
N ARG A 992 -29.89 -12.98 -10.43
CA ARG A 992 -29.23 -14.14 -9.79
C ARG A 992 -28.80 -13.84 -8.36
N ASP A 993 -28.45 -12.59 -8.13
CA ASP A 993 -27.90 -12.08 -6.89
C ASP A 993 -28.42 -10.66 -6.70
N PHE A 994 -28.40 -10.19 -5.48
CA PHE A 994 -28.92 -8.88 -5.13
C PHE A 994 -27.85 -8.03 -4.39
N GLY A 995 -26.81 -8.63 -3.78
CA GLY A 995 -25.63 -7.88 -3.32
C GLY A 995 -24.74 -8.59 -2.28
N TYR A 996 -23.73 -7.85 -1.79
CA TYR A 996 -22.51 -8.41 -1.21
C TYR A 996 -22.55 -8.76 0.29
N LYS A 997 -23.69 -8.62 0.98
CA LYS A 997 -23.86 -9.09 2.36
C LYS A 997 -24.63 -10.41 2.34
N GLU A 998 -24.16 -11.40 3.09
CA GLU A 998 -24.46 -12.80 2.78
C GLU A 998 -25.70 -13.38 3.46
N TYR A 999 -25.97 -14.65 3.10
CA TYR A 999 -26.94 -15.55 3.72
C TYR A 999 -28.38 -15.04 3.68
N GLY A 1000 -28.90 -14.86 2.46
CA GLY A 1000 -30.33 -14.71 2.23
C GLY A 1000 -30.68 -13.87 1.00
N LYS A 1001 -31.97 -13.50 0.91
CA LYS A 1001 -32.57 -12.58 -0.06
C LYS A 1001 -32.36 -11.13 0.38
N TYR A 1002 -31.11 -10.69 0.35
CA TYR A 1002 -30.63 -9.30 0.32
C TYR A 1002 -31.58 -8.12 0.65
N SER A 1003 -31.16 -7.33 1.63
CA SER A 1003 -31.64 -5.97 1.85
C SER A 1003 -30.96 -4.92 0.95
N LYS A 1004 -31.74 -4.38 -0.01
CA LYS A 1004 -31.64 -3.04 -0.64
C LYS A 1004 -30.37 -2.68 -1.45
N PRO A 1005 -30.49 -2.36 -2.77
CA PRO A 1005 -29.36 -2.13 -3.69
C PRO A 1005 -28.22 -1.23 -3.18
N VAL A 1006 -26.97 -1.63 -3.43
CA VAL A 1006 -25.74 -0.78 -3.28
C VAL A 1006 -25.63 0.19 -4.47
N SER A 1007 -26.78 0.69 -4.90
CA SER A 1007 -26.96 1.57 -6.05
C SER A 1007 -28.29 2.31 -5.93
N PRO A 1008 -28.42 3.50 -6.55
CA PRO A 1008 -29.66 4.27 -6.54
C PRO A 1008 -30.85 3.45 -7.03
N ASP A 1009 -32.04 3.77 -6.51
CA ASP A 1009 -33.29 3.07 -6.86
C ASP A 1009 -33.46 3.01 -8.39
N GLY A 1010 -33.54 1.79 -8.93
CA GLY A 1010 -33.66 1.51 -10.37
C GLY A 1010 -32.33 1.22 -11.10
N VAL A 1011 -31.17 1.45 -10.50
CA VAL A 1011 -29.86 1.08 -11.07
C VAL A 1011 -29.58 -0.41 -10.86
N VAL A 1012 -29.13 -1.08 -11.92
CA VAL A 1012 -28.80 -2.50 -11.94
C VAL A 1012 -27.31 -2.69 -12.17
N LEU A 1013 -26.62 -3.40 -11.29
CA LEU A 1013 -25.25 -3.84 -11.55
C LEU A 1013 -25.29 -5.06 -12.48
N TYR A 1014 -24.42 -5.09 -13.49
CA TYR A 1014 -24.51 -6.10 -14.56
C TYR A 1014 -24.33 -7.53 -14.01
N HIS A 1015 -23.37 -7.74 -13.10
CA HIS A 1015 -23.06 -9.04 -12.51
C HIS A 1015 -24.08 -9.55 -11.46
N GLN A 1016 -25.20 -8.83 -11.29
CA GLN A 1016 -26.37 -9.27 -10.51
C GLN A 1016 -27.46 -9.91 -11.40
N LEU A 1017 -27.33 -9.87 -12.73
CA LEU A 1017 -28.31 -10.40 -13.67
C LEU A 1017 -28.17 -11.91 -13.88
N GLU A 1018 -29.27 -12.59 -14.17
CA GLU A 1018 -29.23 -14.03 -14.46
C GLU A 1018 -28.32 -14.34 -15.67
N ASN A 1019 -27.63 -15.48 -15.61
CA ASN A 1019 -26.61 -15.94 -16.56
C ASN A 1019 -25.33 -15.10 -16.62
N THR A 1020 -25.09 -14.19 -15.66
CA THR A 1020 -23.75 -13.62 -15.45
C THR A 1020 -22.93 -14.41 -14.43
N LEU A 1021 -21.61 -14.21 -14.44
CA LEU A 1021 -20.74 -14.60 -13.35
C LEU A 1021 -21.11 -13.82 -12.07
N PRO A 1022 -21.06 -14.44 -10.88
CA PRO A 1022 -21.35 -13.79 -9.59
C PRO A 1022 -20.35 -12.69 -9.27
N ASP A 1023 -20.81 -11.57 -8.74
CA ASP A 1023 -19.98 -10.68 -7.93
C ASP A 1023 -19.75 -11.33 -6.54
N PRO A 1024 -18.56 -11.20 -5.91
CA PRO A 1024 -17.33 -10.53 -6.35
C PRO A 1024 -16.49 -11.35 -7.35
N THR A 1025 -15.31 -10.85 -7.73
CA THR A 1025 -14.26 -11.65 -8.40
C THR A 1025 -13.82 -12.84 -7.55
N THR A 1026 -13.30 -13.89 -8.18
CA THR A 1026 -12.74 -15.07 -7.49
C THR A 1026 -11.26 -14.92 -7.15
N GLU A 1027 -10.83 -15.62 -6.11
CA GLU A 1027 -9.42 -15.86 -5.76
C GLU A 1027 -9.02 -17.27 -6.23
N SER A 1028 -7.84 -17.41 -6.86
CA SER A 1028 -7.25 -18.70 -7.24
C SER A 1028 -6.08 -19.12 -6.34
N GLY A 1029 -5.80 -18.38 -5.27
CA GLY A 1029 -4.89 -18.78 -4.19
C GLY A 1029 -5.26 -20.11 -3.54
N GLN A 1030 -6.51 -20.55 -3.67
CA GLN A 1030 -6.98 -21.90 -3.36
C GLN A 1030 -8.24 -22.24 -4.14
N LEU A 1031 -8.37 -23.50 -4.56
CA LEU A 1031 -9.64 -24.07 -5.05
C LEU A 1031 -9.66 -25.60 -4.86
N PHE A 1032 -10.85 -26.17 -4.67
CA PHE A 1032 -11.04 -27.62 -4.75
C PHE A 1032 -11.66 -27.96 -6.10
N MET A 1033 -11.15 -28.99 -6.78
CA MET A 1033 -11.71 -29.48 -8.04
C MET A 1033 -11.71 -31.01 -8.10
N SER A 1034 -12.83 -31.59 -8.51
CA SER A 1034 -12.91 -32.98 -8.97
C SER A 1034 -12.68 -32.99 -10.49
N LYS A 1035 -11.52 -33.50 -10.94
CA LYS A 1035 -11.18 -33.55 -12.38
C LYS A 1035 -12.17 -34.40 -13.16
N LYS A 1036 -12.77 -35.40 -12.50
CA LYS A 1036 -13.79 -36.29 -13.08
C LYS A 1036 -15.07 -35.55 -13.46
N LYS A 1037 -15.51 -34.59 -12.64
CA LYS A 1037 -16.66 -33.72 -12.94
C LYS A 1037 -16.30 -32.57 -13.87
N HIS A 1038 -15.12 -31.96 -13.69
CA HIS A 1038 -14.74 -30.68 -14.30
C HIS A 1038 -13.62 -30.77 -15.33
N PHE A 1039 -13.45 -31.93 -15.99
CA PHE A 1039 -12.34 -32.10 -16.94
C PHE A 1039 -12.40 -31.07 -18.08
N LYS A 1040 -13.59 -30.79 -18.61
CA LYS A 1040 -13.76 -29.80 -19.69
C LYS A 1040 -13.51 -28.39 -19.20
N ALA A 1041 -14.05 -27.99 -18.04
CA ALA A 1041 -13.74 -26.69 -17.44
C ALA A 1041 -12.24 -26.51 -17.14
N LEU A 1042 -11.53 -27.57 -16.71
CA LEU A 1042 -10.09 -27.54 -16.49
C LEU A 1042 -9.28 -27.32 -17.78
N ILE A 1043 -9.69 -27.94 -18.90
CA ILE A 1043 -9.03 -27.71 -20.20
C ILE A 1043 -9.39 -26.33 -20.77
N LEU A 1044 -10.63 -25.88 -20.58
CA LEU A 1044 -11.06 -24.54 -20.98
C LEU A 1044 -10.41 -23.43 -20.14
N SER A 1045 -10.21 -23.63 -18.84
CA SER A 1045 -9.44 -22.69 -18.00
C SER A 1045 -7.96 -22.68 -18.39
N LEU A 1046 -7.38 -23.82 -18.79
CA LEU A 1046 -6.04 -23.87 -19.35
C LEU A 1046 -5.94 -23.03 -20.64
N TYR A 1047 -6.90 -23.18 -21.57
CA TYR A 1047 -6.99 -22.35 -22.78
C TYR A 1047 -7.10 -20.85 -22.47
N TYR A 1048 -7.99 -20.47 -21.55
CA TYR A 1048 -8.12 -19.09 -21.09
C TYR A 1048 -6.84 -18.54 -20.44
N ASN A 1049 -6.04 -19.37 -19.77
CA ASN A 1049 -4.75 -18.97 -19.20
C ASN A 1049 -3.61 -18.95 -20.25
N THR A 1050 -3.65 -19.83 -21.26
CA THR A 1050 -2.72 -19.81 -22.39
C THR A 1050 -2.88 -18.52 -23.21
N TYR A 1051 -4.12 -18.13 -23.49
CA TYR A 1051 -4.46 -16.92 -24.26
C TYR A 1051 -4.95 -15.76 -23.38
N GLY A 1052 -4.64 -15.82 -22.08
CA GLY A 1052 -5.07 -14.84 -21.08
C GLY A 1052 -4.47 -13.46 -21.29
N PRO A 1053 -3.13 -13.30 -21.28
CA PRO A 1053 -2.49 -11.98 -21.29
C PRO A 1053 -2.91 -11.05 -22.44
N ASP A 1054 -3.17 -11.62 -23.61
CA ASP A 1054 -3.52 -10.89 -24.82
C ASP A 1054 -5.03 -10.80 -25.09
N TYR A 1055 -5.85 -11.71 -24.54
CA TYR A 1055 -7.27 -11.81 -24.89
C TYR A 1055 -8.18 -12.01 -23.66
N TYR A 1056 -8.08 -13.14 -22.96
CA TYR A 1056 -9.08 -13.51 -21.95
C TYR A 1056 -8.94 -12.76 -20.61
N TYR A 1057 -7.75 -12.35 -20.18
CA TYR A 1057 -7.61 -11.52 -18.97
C TYR A 1057 -8.17 -10.10 -19.20
N PRO A 1058 -7.84 -9.38 -20.30
CA PRO A 1058 -8.54 -8.15 -20.67
C PRO A 1058 -10.06 -8.29 -20.72
N LEU A 1059 -10.57 -9.41 -21.26
CA LEU A 1059 -12.01 -9.63 -21.39
C LEU A 1059 -12.70 -9.90 -20.03
N LEU A 1060 -12.05 -10.65 -19.14
CA LEU A 1060 -12.58 -11.03 -17.82
C LEU A 1060 -12.38 -9.96 -16.75
N SER A 1061 -11.30 -9.18 -16.80
CA SER A 1061 -10.90 -8.21 -15.76
C SER A 1061 -10.81 -6.76 -16.25
N GLN A 1062 -10.83 -6.49 -17.55
CA GLN A 1062 -10.71 -5.15 -18.15
C GLN A 1062 -9.58 -4.30 -17.54
N GLY A 1063 -8.42 -4.91 -17.25
CA GLY A 1063 -7.28 -4.21 -16.68
C GLY A 1063 -7.34 -3.89 -15.19
N ALA A 1064 -8.27 -4.46 -14.43
CA ALA A 1064 -8.33 -4.30 -12.97
C ALA A 1064 -7.08 -4.83 -12.25
N ALA A 1065 -6.88 -4.45 -10.99
CA ALA A 1065 -5.79 -5.01 -10.19
C ALA A 1065 -6.01 -6.50 -9.90
N GLY A 1066 -4.92 -7.27 -9.95
CA GLY A 1066 -4.98 -8.73 -9.86
C GLY A 1066 -5.57 -9.39 -11.11
N GLU A 1067 -5.56 -8.73 -12.27
CA GLU A 1067 -5.79 -9.34 -13.60
C GLU A 1067 -4.85 -10.55 -13.80
N GLY A 1068 -5.44 -11.72 -14.11
CA GLY A 1068 -4.72 -13.00 -14.15
C GLY A 1068 -5.67 -14.21 -14.19
N ASP A 1069 -5.18 -15.37 -13.74
CA ASP A 1069 -5.91 -16.66 -13.79
C ASP A 1069 -7.16 -16.72 -12.91
N LYS A 1070 -7.26 -15.87 -11.90
CA LYS A 1070 -8.25 -15.99 -10.82
C LYS A 1070 -9.72 -16.07 -11.29
N GLU A 1071 -10.03 -15.44 -12.41
CA GLU A 1071 -11.37 -15.43 -13.01
C GLU A 1071 -11.62 -16.65 -13.93
N THR A 1072 -10.56 -17.31 -14.42
CA THR A 1072 -10.63 -18.28 -15.52
C THR A 1072 -11.31 -19.60 -15.16
N PHE A 1073 -11.13 -20.09 -13.93
CA PHE A 1073 -11.72 -21.35 -13.47
C PHE A 1073 -13.25 -21.25 -13.38
N MET A 1074 -13.75 -20.15 -12.80
CA MET A 1074 -15.18 -19.88 -12.74
C MET A 1074 -15.76 -19.61 -14.13
N ALA A 1075 -15.07 -18.80 -14.94
CA ALA A 1075 -15.47 -18.50 -16.32
C ALA A 1075 -15.60 -19.76 -17.18
N ALA A 1076 -14.69 -20.74 -17.01
CA ALA A 1076 -14.71 -21.99 -17.76
C ALA A 1076 -15.88 -22.90 -17.35
N ALA A 1077 -16.10 -23.11 -16.05
CA ALA A 1077 -17.24 -23.89 -15.57
C ALA A 1077 -18.57 -23.24 -15.99
N HIS A 1078 -18.68 -21.91 -15.87
CA HIS A 1078 -19.85 -21.14 -16.27
C HIS A 1078 -20.14 -21.23 -17.78
N ALA A 1079 -19.12 -21.12 -18.64
CA ALA A 1079 -19.26 -21.25 -20.09
C ALA A 1079 -19.71 -22.64 -20.55
N LEU A 1080 -19.45 -23.69 -19.76
CA LEU A 1080 -19.88 -25.07 -20.03
C LEU A 1080 -21.19 -25.45 -19.34
N GLY A 1081 -21.77 -24.56 -18.52
CA GLY A 1081 -22.94 -24.87 -17.69
C GLY A 1081 -22.65 -25.87 -16.56
N GLU A 1082 -21.38 -26.07 -16.20
CA GLU A 1082 -20.97 -26.96 -15.11
C GLU A 1082 -21.25 -26.32 -13.74
N SER A 1083 -21.65 -27.15 -12.77
CA SER A 1083 -21.97 -26.73 -11.41
C SER A 1083 -20.71 -26.31 -10.63
N TYR A 1084 -20.76 -25.18 -9.91
CA TYR A 1084 -19.70 -24.79 -8.97
C TYR A 1084 -20.30 -24.11 -7.73
N TYR A 1085 -19.61 -24.26 -6.59
CA TYR A 1085 -19.93 -23.52 -5.37
C TYR A 1085 -18.90 -22.40 -5.17
N ALA A 1086 -19.38 -21.16 -5.16
CA ALA A 1086 -18.60 -20.01 -4.73
C ALA A 1086 -18.97 -19.69 -3.28
N VAL A 1087 -17.99 -19.72 -2.39
CA VAL A 1087 -18.13 -19.35 -0.97
C VAL A 1087 -18.76 -17.97 -0.88
N LYS A 1088 -19.85 -17.86 -0.11
CA LYS A 1088 -20.61 -16.62 0.02
C LYS A 1088 -19.86 -15.65 0.93
N ARG A 1089 -19.37 -16.14 2.07
CA ARG A 1089 -18.68 -15.31 3.08
C ARG A 1089 -17.50 -14.55 2.47
N HIS A 1090 -17.62 -13.23 2.48
CA HIS A 1090 -16.65 -12.33 1.88
C HIS A 1090 -15.29 -12.42 2.58
N VAL A 1091 -14.20 -12.35 1.80
CA VAL A 1091 -12.83 -12.34 2.32
C VAL A 1091 -12.60 -11.15 3.27
N VAL A 1092 -11.92 -11.40 4.40
CA VAL A 1092 -11.56 -10.36 5.39
C VAL A 1092 -10.07 -10.00 5.32
N PRO A 1093 -9.70 -8.71 5.45
CA PRO A 1093 -8.30 -8.31 5.55
C PRO A 1093 -7.77 -8.57 6.96
N LEU A 1094 -6.62 -9.22 7.05
CA LEU A 1094 -5.93 -9.53 8.30
C LEU A 1094 -4.57 -8.83 8.31
N GLY A 1095 -4.07 -8.49 9.50
CA GLY A 1095 -2.88 -7.66 9.63
C GLY A 1095 -2.77 -7.00 11.00
N ARG A 1096 -2.02 -5.90 11.06
CA ARG A 1096 -1.55 -5.31 12.32
C ARG A 1096 -1.82 -3.81 12.39
N TYR A 1097 -1.97 -3.29 13.59
CA TYR A 1097 -2.00 -1.84 13.83
C TYR A 1097 -0.61 -1.34 14.20
N ARG A 1098 -0.16 -0.24 13.59
CA ARG A 1098 1.07 0.47 13.95
C ARG A 1098 0.83 1.97 13.87
N ASN A 1099 1.19 2.70 14.93
CA ASN A 1099 0.93 4.14 15.05
C ASN A 1099 -0.55 4.55 14.89
N GLY A 1100 -1.48 3.62 15.14
CA GLY A 1100 -2.92 3.79 14.92
C GLY A 1100 -3.41 3.32 13.54
N ASP A 1101 -2.51 3.22 12.54
CA ASP A 1101 -2.85 2.80 11.18
C ASP A 1101 -2.88 1.26 11.04
N PHE A 1102 -3.92 0.75 10.38
CA PHE A 1102 -4.01 -0.67 10.02
C PHE A 1102 -3.18 -0.98 8.78
N HIS A 1103 -2.32 -1.98 8.89
CA HIS A 1103 -1.49 -2.51 7.82
C HIS A 1103 -1.92 -3.96 7.51
N GLY A 1104 -2.72 -4.12 6.45
CA GLY A 1104 -3.06 -5.41 5.88
C GLY A 1104 -1.79 -6.22 5.56
N SER A 1105 -1.84 -7.52 5.86
CA SER A 1105 -0.73 -8.46 5.75
C SER A 1105 -1.15 -9.83 5.21
N ALA A 1106 -2.44 -10.19 5.29
CA ALA A 1106 -3.00 -11.41 4.72
C ALA A 1106 -4.51 -11.28 4.43
N MET A 1107 -5.06 -12.29 3.74
CA MET A 1107 -6.48 -12.52 3.49
C MET A 1107 -6.98 -13.69 4.34
N GLY A 1108 -8.01 -13.46 5.15
CA GLY A 1108 -8.74 -14.48 5.87
C GLY A 1108 -9.92 -14.98 5.05
N GLN A 1109 -9.91 -16.26 4.70
CA GLN A 1109 -10.90 -16.88 3.83
C GLN A 1109 -11.55 -18.08 4.51
N TYR A 1110 -12.88 -18.20 4.33
CA TYR A 1110 -13.74 -18.95 5.25
C TYR A 1110 -13.96 -20.40 4.84
N ASP A 1111 -14.36 -21.22 5.83
CA ASP A 1111 -14.75 -22.61 5.66
C ASP A 1111 -16.00 -22.76 4.75
N PRO A 1112 -15.90 -23.49 3.62
CA PRO A 1112 -17.00 -23.68 2.69
C PRO A 1112 -18.09 -24.58 3.26
N ILE A 1113 -17.80 -25.43 4.26
CA ILE A 1113 -18.79 -26.33 4.87
C ILE A 1113 -19.77 -25.53 5.72
N GLY A 1114 -19.26 -24.73 6.67
CA GLY A 1114 -20.07 -23.81 7.47
C GLY A 1114 -20.79 -22.76 6.62
N ASP A 1115 -20.11 -22.19 5.62
CA ASP A 1115 -20.70 -21.22 4.70
C ASP A 1115 -21.88 -21.78 3.90
N TYR A 1116 -21.72 -22.99 3.34
CA TYR A 1116 -22.80 -23.69 2.64
C TYR A 1116 -23.98 -24.03 3.56
N GLY A 1117 -23.71 -24.46 4.80
CA GLY A 1117 -24.74 -24.71 5.80
C GLY A 1117 -25.59 -23.47 6.09
N LEU A 1118 -24.93 -22.34 6.38
CA LEU A 1118 -25.59 -21.05 6.64
C LEU A 1118 -26.35 -20.55 5.41
N SER A 1119 -25.78 -20.65 4.20
CA SER A 1119 -26.44 -20.19 2.97
C SER A 1119 -27.71 -20.98 2.63
N ARG A 1120 -27.80 -22.26 3.01
CA ARG A 1120 -29.04 -23.05 2.89
C ARG A 1120 -30.03 -22.77 4.02
N GLN A 1121 -29.55 -22.67 5.26
CA GLN A 1121 -30.42 -22.42 6.42
C GLN A 1121 -31.16 -21.09 6.33
N TYR A 1122 -30.48 -20.05 5.86
CA TYR A 1122 -31.00 -18.68 5.81
C TYR A 1122 -31.27 -18.18 4.40
N ALA A 1123 -31.46 -19.09 3.43
CA ALA A 1123 -31.64 -18.77 2.00
C ALA A 1123 -32.80 -17.80 1.70
N GLU A 1124 -33.77 -17.67 2.60
CA GLU A 1124 -34.92 -16.78 2.46
C GLU A 1124 -34.90 -15.53 3.35
N GLU A 1125 -33.91 -15.41 4.25
CA GLU A 1125 -33.81 -14.27 5.18
C GLU A 1125 -33.41 -12.97 4.48
N VAL A 1126 -33.72 -11.83 5.10
CA VAL A 1126 -33.43 -10.49 4.55
C VAL A 1126 -32.54 -9.67 5.49
N GLU A 1127 -32.27 -10.17 6.70
CA GLU A 1127 -31.52 -9.49 7.75
C GLU A 1127 -30.04 -9.91 7.77
N GLU A 1128 -29.17 -9.03 8.25
CA GLU A 1128 -27.73 -9.29 8.38
C GLU A 1128 -27.46 -10.21 9.58
N LEU A 1129 -26.79 -11.33 9.35
CA LEU A 1129 -26.52 -12.33 10.39
C LEU A 1129 -25.20 -12.05 11.12
N ASP A 1130 -25.23 -12.06 12.46
CA ASP A 1130 -24.03 -12.01 13.31
C ASP A 1130 -23.24 -13.34 13.32
N ILE A 1131 -23.84 -14.43 12.82
CA ILE A 1131 -23.21 -15.76 12.76
C ILE A 1131 -22.31 -15.84 11.51
N LYS A 1132 -21.02 -16.12 11.72
CA LYS A 1132 -20.02 -16.35 10.66
C LYS A 1132 -19.43 -17.77 10.72
N PRO A 1133 -19.07 -18.39 9.58
CA PRO A 1133 -18.23 -19.59 9.58
C PRO A 1133 -16.83 -19.28 10.12
N ASN A 1134 -16.03 -20.31 10.37
CA ASN A 1134 -14.63 -20.15 10.79
C ASN A 1134 -13.75 -19.74 9.59
N ILE A 1135 -12.62 -19.09 9.87
CA ILE A 1135 -11.57 -18.90 8.86
C ILE A 1135 -10.87 -20.25 8.64
N MET A 1136 -10.74 -20.67 7.38
CA MET A 1136 -10.09 -21.92 6.98
C MET A 1136 -8.71 -21.68 6.35
N PHE A 1137 -8.57 -20.60 5.58
CA PHE A 1137 -7.35 -20.29 4.81
C PHE A 1137 -6.76 -18.93 5.17
N MET A 1138 -5.43 -18.90 5.17
CA MET A 1138 -4.58 -17.74 5.46
C MET A 1138 -3.67 -17.44 4.29
N HIS A 1139 -4.14 -16.59 3.38
CA HIS A 1139 -3.40 -16.20 2.19
C HIS A 1139 -2.55 -14.96 2.48
N SER A 1140 -1.26 -15.17 2.78
CA SER A 1140 -0.28 -14.14 3.15
C SER A 1140 0.36 -13.49 1.92
N ASN A 1141 -0.50 -12.98 1.04
CA ASN A 1141 -0.16 -12.47 -0.30
C ASN A 1141 0.88 -11.34 -0.27
N PHE A 1142 0.76 -10.38 0.64
CA PHE A 1142 1.75 -9.35 0.89
C PHE A 1142 1.66 -8.78 2.31
N PRO A 1143 2.74 -8.83 3.11
CA PRO A 1143 4.07 -9.35 2.80
C PRO A 1143 4.15 -10.88 3.01
N LYS A 1144 4.95 -11.56 2.17
CA LYS A 1144 5.22 -12.99 2.29
C LYS A 1144 6.02 -13.30 3.57
N MET A 1145 5.87 -14.52 4.09
CA MET A 1145 6.54 -14.98 5.33
C MET A 1145 8.03 -15.33 5.13
N ASP A 1146 8.81 -14.36 4.68
CA ASP A 1146 10.29 -14.37 4.66
C ASP A 1146 10.80 -13.58 5.87
N PRO A 1147 11.44 -14.22 6.86
CA PRO A 1147 11.82 -13.57 8.11
C PRO A 1147 12.81 -12.43 7.91
N TRP A 1148 13.71 -12.52 6.91
CA TRP A 1148 14.69 -11.48 6.66
C TRP A 1148 14.07 -10.29 5.93
N SER A 1149 13.27 -10.53 4.89
CA SER A 1149 12.55 -9.46 4.19
C SER A 1149 11.61 -8.70 5.14
N LEU A 1150 10.89 -9.41 6.02
CA LEU A 1150 10.02 -8.80 7.03
C LEU A 1150 10.77 -7.87 8.01
N LYS A 1151 12.01 -8.22 8.42
CA LYS A 1151 12.88 -7.36 9.24
C LYS A 1151 13.43 -6.17 8.42
N LYS A 1152 13.95 -6.46 7.23
CA LYS A 1152 14.61 -5.52 6.31
C LYS A 1152 13.67 -4.41 5.84
N ASP A 1153 12.40 -4.72 5.61
CA ASP A 1153 11.39 -3.78 5.10
C ASP A 1153 10.58 -3.09 6.22
N ASP A 1154 11.06 -3.14 7.47
CA ASP A 1154 10.43 -2.53 8.65
C ASP A 1154 9.01 -3.02 8.91
N ILE A 1155 8.73 -4.32 8.70
CA ILE A 1155 7.36 -4.87 8.76
C ILE A 1155 7.02 -5.40 10.15
N ILE A 1156 7.89 -6.25 10.69
CA ILE A 1156 7.78 -6.91 12.02
C ILE A 1156 8.69 -6.30 13.09
N TYR A 1157 9.53 -5.35 12.67
CA TYR A 1157 10.54 -4.68 13.45
C TYR A 1157 10.59 -3.21 13.02
N ASP A 1158 10.73 -2.30 13.97
CA ASP A 1158 10.87 -0.87 13.73
C ASP A 1158 12.33 -0.47 13.95
N LYS A 1159 13.05 -0.13 12.88
CA LYS A 1159 14.45 0.35 12.98
C LYS A 1159 14.63 1.66 13.75
N GLU A 1160 13.60 2.50 13.88
CA GLU A 1160 13.70 3.79 14.58
C GLU A 1160 13.49 3.62 16.09
N THR A 1161 12.57 2.75 16.52
CA THR A 1161 12.24 2.52 17.93
C THR A 1161 12.94 1.31 18.54
N GLY A 1162 13.31 0.32 17.72
CA GLY A 1162 13.79 -1.00 18.14
C GLY A 1162 12.67 -1.95 18.58
N GLU A 1163 11.40 -1.57 18.39
CA GLU A 1163 10.25 -2.37 18.82
C GLU A 1163 9.91 -3.45 17.77
N ARG A 1164 9.38 -4.58 18.25
CA ARG A 1164 8.86 -5.68 17.41
C ARG A 1164 7.34 -5.66 17.45
N ASN A 1165 6.71 -6.09 16.36
CA ASN A 1165 5.25 -6.15 16.24
C ASN A 1165 4.81 -7.48 15.60
N ARG A 1166 3.70 -8.05 16.07
CA ARG A 1166 3.00 -9.15 15.39
C ARG A 1166 2.57 -8.73 13.98
N LEU A 1167 2.62 -9.66 13.03
CA LEU A 1167 2.21 -9.51 11.64
C LEU A 1167 0.70 -9.51 11.48
N PHE A 1168 -0.01 -10.38 12.23
CA PHE A 1168 -1.47 -10.55 12.15
C PHE A 1168 -2.23 -10.04 13.38
N GLY A 1169 -1.52 -9.49 14.38
CA GLY A 1169 -2.09 -8.98 15.62
C GLY A 1169 -2.52 -10.06 16.61
N GLU A 1170 -2.83 -9.65 17.85
CA GLU A 1170 -3.18 -10.58 18.94
C GLU A 1170 -4.62 -11.12 18.84
N ASN A 1171 -5.54 -10.38 18.19
CA ASN A 1171 -6.93 -10.81 18.02
C ASN A 1171 -7.06 -12.00 17.04
N PHE A 1172 -6.15 -12.12 16.08
CA PHE A 1172 -6.18 -13.21 15.11
C PHE A 1172 -5.90 -14.58 15.75
N ILE A 1173 -5.29 -14.64 16.94
CA ILE A 1173 -5.13 -15.88 17.72
C ILE A 1173 -6.51 -16.52 17.99
N ASP A 1174 -7.52 -15.71 18.27
CA ASP A 1174 -8.87 -16.18 18.61
C ASP A 1174 -9.61 -16.66 17.34
N ASP A 1175 -9.51 -15.92 16.23
CA ASP A 1175 -10.09 -16.32 14.92
C ASP A 1175 -9.43 -17.59 14.35
N ALA A 1176 -8.12 -17.78 14.57
CA ALA A 1176 -7.37 -18.96 14.15
C ALA A 1176 -7.47 -20.15 15.11
N LYS A 1177 -7.98 -19.93 16.34
CA LYS A 1177 -8.07 -20.92 17.45
C LYS A 1177 -6.72 -21.42 17.98
N TYR A 1178 -5.61 -20.86 17.52
CA TYR A 1178 -4.26 -21.06 18.05
C TYR A 1178 -3.37 -19.89 17.62
N ASP A 1179 -2.20 -19.73 18.25
CA ASP A 1179 -1.23 -18.73 17.83
C ASP A 1179 -0.52 -19.16 16.54
N PHE A 1180 -1.21 -18.92 15.41
CA PHE A 1180 -0.72 -19.24 14.07
C PHE A 1180 0.63 -18.60 13.80
N GLU A 1181 0.79 -17.33 14.15
CA GLU A 1181 2.03 -16.60 13.90
C GLU A 1181 3.19 -17.26 14.67
N LEU A 1182 3.04 -17.48 15.99
CA LEU A 1182 4.05 -18.17 16.79
C LEU A 1182 4.40 -19.54 16.20
N ARG A 1183 3.40 -20.36 15.83
CA ARG A 1183 3.64 -21.70 15.25
C ARG A 1183 4.44 -21.62 13.94
N MET A 1184 4.15 -20.65 13.08
CA MET A 1184 4.91 -20.47 11.84
C MET A 1184 6.37 -20.11 12.14
N TRP A 1185 6.62 -19.18 13.07
CA TRP A 1185 8.00 -18.83 13.49
C TRP A 1185 8.71 -19.96 14.26
N GLU A 1186 7.98 -20.85 14.92
CA GLU A 1186 8.53 -22.10 15.46
C GLU A 1186 9.02 -23.02 14.35
N ILE A 1187 8.20 -23.28 13.33
CA ILE A 1187 8.59 -24.08 12.15
C ILE A 1187 9.83 -23.47 11.48
N MET A 1188 9.87 -22.14 11.32
CA MET A 1188 11.06 -21.47 10.76
C MET A 1188 12.31 -21.67 11.61
N ALA A 1189 12.18 -21.62 12.94
CA ALA A 1189 13.31 -21.85 13.85
C ALA A 1189 13.81 -23.30 13.75
N ASP A 1190 12.89 -24.27 13.72
CA ASP A 1190 13.23 -25.69 13.61
C ASP A 1190 14.01 -25.96 12.30
N LEU A 1191 13.54 -25.40 11.17
CA LEU A 1191 14.18 -25.57 9.85
C LEU A 1191 15.53 -24.84 9.72
N LEU A 1192 15.62 -23.59 10.17
CA LEU A 1192 16.80 -22.73 9.94
C LEU A 1192 17.82 -22.76 11.07
N CYS A 1193 17.44 -23.04 12.31
CA CYS A 1193 18.39 -23.05 13.44
C CYS A 1193 18.81 -24.47 13.85
N GLU A 1194 17.84 -25.40 13.91
CA GLU A 1194 18.10 -26.77 14.36
C GLU A 1194 18.51 -27.69 13.20
N GLU A 1195 17.69 -27.81 12.14
CA GLU A 1195 18.03 -28.61 10.94
C GLU A 1195 19.06 -27.91 10.03
N LYS A 1196 19.20 -26.57 10.13
CA LYS A 1196 20.12 -25.74 9.34
C LYS A 1196 19.98 -25.94 7.83
N LEU A 1197 18.73 -25.97 7.37
CA LEU A 1197 18.40 -26.17 5.97
C LEU A 1197 18.70 -24.91 5.15
N GLU A 1198 19.57 -25.06 4.16
CA GLU A 1198 19.93 -23.99 3.24
C GLU A 1198 18.92 -23.89 2.07
N PHE A 1199 18.34 -22.72 1.86
CA PHE A 1199 17.48 -22.39 0.71
C PHE A 1199 18.16 -21.37 -0.21
N TYR A 1200 17.96 -21.48 -1.53
CA TYR A 1200 18.52 -20.51 -2.48
C TYR A 1200 18.06 -19.06 -2.22
N THR A 1201 16.86 -18.88 -1.66
CA THR A 1201 16.28 -17.58 -1.33
C THR A 1201 17.16 -16.74 -0.42
N PHE A 1202 17.80 -17.36 0.59
CA PHE A 1202 18.65 -16.66 1.54
C PHE A 1202 20.09 -16.49 1.02
N LYS A 1203 20.57 -17.43 0.19
CA LYS A 1203 21.91 -17.36 -0.44
C LYS A 1203 22.07 -16.19 -1.41
N ASN A 1204 21.04 -15.92 -2.21
CA ASN A 1204 21.11 -14.91 -3.29
C ASN A 1204 21.20 -13.45 -2.79
N ASP A 1205 20.81 -13.18 -1.53
CA ASP A 1205 20.94 -11.85 -0.90
C ASP A 1205 22.31 -11.66 -0.20
N GLY A 1206 23.20 -12.66 -0.24
CA GLY A 1206 24.54 -12.58 0.39
C GLY A 1206 24.52 -12.63 1.92
N LEU A 1207 23.50 -13.26 2.50
CA LEU A 1207 23.26 -13.32 3.94
C LEU A 1207 24.01 -14.48 4.59
N ASP A 1208 24.53 -14.28 5.80
CA ASP A 1208 24.91 -15.40 6.64
C ASP A 1208 23.63 -16.10 7.13
N HIS A 1209 23.59 -17.42 7.01
CA HIS A 1209 22.54 -18.28 7.57
C HIS A 1209 22.37 -18.03 9.08
N ASN A 1210 23.45 -17.69 9.81
CA ASN A 1210 23.38 -17.35 11.23
C ASN A 1210 22.57 -16.06 11.49
N ASP A 1211 22.66 -15.05 10.63
CA ASP A 1211 21.90 -13.79 10.79
C ASP A 1211 20.39 -14.01 10.64
N VAL A 1212 19.99 -14.86 9.69
CA VAL A 1212 18.59 -15.22 9.46
C VAL A 1212 18.06 -16.06 10.62
N CYS A 1213 18.82 -17.07 11.08
CA CYS A 1213 18.47 -17.85 12.27
C CYS A 1213 18.34 -16.96 13.53
N GLN A 1214 19.28 -16.04 13.76
CA GLN A 1214 19.20 -15.13 14.91
C GLN A 1214 17.93 -14.26 14.86
N GLU A 1215 17.57 -13.72 13.69
CA GLU A 1215 16.32 -12.95 13.54
C GLU A 1215 15.08 -13.79 13.87
N VAL A 1216 15.04 -15.04 13.40
CA VAL A 1216 13.94 -15.98 13.66
C VAL A 1216 13.82 -16.27 15.16
N LEU A 1217 14.92 -16.51 15.86
CA LEU A 1217 14.92 -16.75 17.31
C LEU A 1217 14.51 -15.49 18.11
N GLU A 1218 14.98 -14.30 17.71
CA GLU A 1218 14.61 -13.05 18.36
C GLU A 1218 13.12 -12.72 18.19
N HIS A 1219 12.58 -12.90 16.98
CA HIS A 1219 11.16 -12.64 16.73
C HIS A 1219 10.27 -13.71 17.39
N LYS A 1220 10.63 -15.00 17.33
CA LYS A 1220 9.96 -16.08 18.07
C LYS A 1220 9.89 -15.77 19.57
N LYS A 1221 10.97 -15.26 20.17
CA LYS A 1221 11.00 -14.83 21.58
C LYS A 1221 10.04 -13.67 21.87
N TYR A 1222 9.91 -12.72 20.95
CA TYR A 1222 8.91 -11.65 21.06
C TYR A 1222 7.47 -12.19 20.96
N LEU A 1223 7.19 -13.12 20.04
CA LEU A 1223 5.88 -13.76 19.92
C LEU A 1223 5.51 -14.55 21.19
N LEU A 1224 6.45 -15.31 21.77
CA LEU A 1224 6.26 -15.98 23.07
C LEU A 1224 5.95 -15.00 24.22
N SER A 1225 6.41 -13.75 24.15
CA SER A 1225 6.11 -12.72 25.17
C SER A 1225 4.76 -12.01 24.97
N THR A 1226 4.14 -12.15 23.79
CA THR A 1226 2.88 -11.50 23.39
C THR A 1226 1.78 -12.51 23.05
N THR A 1227 2.05 -13.81 23.19
CA THR A 1227 1.05 -14.85 22.98
C THR A 1227 0.04 -14.79 24.12
N LYS A 1228 -1.25 -14.85 23.79
CA LYS A 1228 -2.27 -15.09 24.81
C LYS A 1228 -2.04 -16.51 25.30
N LYS A 1229 -1.76 -16.68 26.60
CA LYS A 1229 -1.95 -17.99 27.22
C LYS A 1229 -3.43 -18.31 27.11
N LEU A 1230 -3.79 -19.20 26.19
CA LEU A 1230 -5.09 -19.85 26.21
C LEU A 1230 -5.21 -20.49 27.59
N GLU A 1231 -6.25 -20.15 28.34
CA GLU A 1231 -6.59 -20.90 29.54
C GLU A 1231 -6.95 -22.31 29.06
N GLU A 1232 -6.27 -23.32 29.61
CA GLU A 1232 -6.50 -24.74 29.28
C GLU A 1232 -7.85 -25.18 29.88
N GLU A 1233 -8.95 -24.71 29.28
CA GLU A 1233 -10.30 -25.19 29.58
C GLU A 1233 -10.67 -26.35 28.64
N GLN A 1234 -10.57 -27.57 29.20
CA GLN A 1234 -11.05 -28.88 28.73
C GLN A 1234 -10.09 -29.73 27.87
#